data_AF-A0A7C5TSG6-F1
#
_entry.id   AF-A0A7C5TSG6-F1
#
_cell.length_a   1.000
_cell.length_b   1.000
_cell.length_c   1.000
_cell.angle_alpha   90.00
_cell.angle_beta   90.00
_cell.angle_gamma   90.00
#
_symmetry.space_group_name_H-M   'P 1'
#
loop_
_entity.id
_entity.type
_entity.pdbx_description
1 polymer ?
#
loop_
_entity_poly.entity_id
_entity_poly.type
_entity_poly.pdbx_seq_one_letter_code
_entity_poly.pdbx_strand_id
1 'polypeptide(L)'
;MGSATRGNGLLVFDVQRFCVHDGPGIRTVVFLKGCPLHCPWCQNPESIATGPEMAFYAERCMECMDCAAVCPRDAILAGAERIDREACDACGLCAEACPGEALRLVGELRSVDDVLEELLRDEPYYRASGGGVTLSGGEPLLQARGAAELLARCRERGLHTVVETAGAVPWPALEEVLPLVDLFYYDLKTSAEELHRRLTGVSLEWVMDNARRLVGAGARVVFRTPVIPGHNDDPECVAGIASLLRELGAGAIRLLPYHRAGEDKIARLALDRPRLGIPPEAAEAALERVRRQLEEEGIAVAVEGREEDGGADEGASAFPERVWRLRAEVQRQRPEVCSERAELVTKFFRERENRRGPVIVRQAEALRFILANRSARIWEDELLVGSFSSKRVGGSIFPELHGVAMLEDLFRFDSREVNPLRIGPRERRVLALRVMPFWLTRYMAQRAFGFPRSLAFVKDQLTARRYLINESGGIAHLVPDYARLLAEGTEGIAAEARERAATATEAGRRQFWEAVEIVCRGLEEMAARYAELAREMAGTEDDPRRRGELERIAAVCERVPRHPARGLHEAFQSLLFAQIALNQESLDNAICPGRLDQILAPYWEADRAAGRLDETGLRELVGCFTVKMSEIVPVFSRRLTRFHGGMFNGQTVVVGGTDREGADATNELTWAFLDAMDELRMRQPNYHARLHPDSPPAYVERVAAILRGGSAAPSLMNDAAVVPMLVSRGTSLEDARDYSPVGCIEPVACAASFASTDAALLNLALPLEWTLGVRRGGAPGPRAAEIGTFEELMEAYGRQLDFLVDQLIADLQVIERANAQYHPTPLTSMLLRGCMESGVDSTAGGAVYNSSGVQGVGVPDVADSLAAVDEVVLRRRLATMEELRRALRAGFDGSERLRGHL
;
A
#
# COMPACT_ATOMS: atom_id res chain seq x y z
N MET A 1 19.26 -46.94 -18.93
CA MET A 1 17.86 -47.36 -19.15
C MET A 1 17.56 -48.56 -18.26
N GLY A 2 16.69 -48.40 -17.27
CA GLY A 2 16.31 -49.46 -16.35
C GLY A 2 15.25 -48.99 -15.35
N SER A 3 13.99 -49.31 -15.67
CA SER A 3 12.91 -49.64 -14.71
C SER A 3 12.55 -48.65 -13.59
N ALA A 4 11.84 -47.55 -13.89
CA ALA A 4 10.93 -46.87 -12.95
C ALA A 4 9.93 -45.89 -13.60
N THR A 5 9.26 -46.23 -14.72
CA THR A 5 8.14 -45.40 -15.25
C THR A 5 7.02 -46.31 -15.75
N ARG A 6 6.22 -46.85 -14.82
CA ARG A 6 4.93 -47.50 -15.13
C ARG A 6 3.72 -46.60 -14.81
N GLY A 7 3.92 -45.32 -14.52
CA GLY A 7 2.87 -44.31 -14.35
C GLY A 7 3.22 -43.00 -15.07
N ASN A 8 2.21 -42.16 -15.34
CA ASN A 8 2.34 -40.89 -16.06
C ASN A 8 2.81 -39.72 -15.15
N GLY A 9 3.55 -40.03 -14.07
CA GLY A 9 4.01 -39.01 -13.11
C GLY A 9 5.05 -38.06 -13.69
N LEU A 10 5.16 -36.88 -13.08
CA LEU A 10 6.09 -35.81 -13.42
C LEU A 10 7.10 -35.62 -12.29
N LEU A 11 8.39 -35.57 -12.63
CA LEU A 11 9.45 -35.24 -11.69
C LEU A 11 9.61 -33.70 -11.64
N VAL A 12 8.89 -33.10 -10.70
CA VAL A 12 8.76 -31.64 -10.53
C VAL A 12 9.76 -31.17 -9.47
N PHE A 13 10.57 -30.16 -9.77
CA PHE A 13 11.49 -29.58 -8.78
C PHE A 13 11.08 -28.20 -8.28
N ASP A 14 10.21 -27.49 -8.99
CA ASP A 14 9.66 -26.20 -8.57
C ASP A 14 8.32 -25.91 -9.25
N VAL A 15 7.46 -25.12 -8.61
CA VAL A 15 6.21 -24.58 -9.17
C VAL A 15 6.14 -23.11 -8.81
N GLN A 16 6.27 -22.23 -9.80
CA GLN A 16 6.26 -20.79 -9.59
C GLN A 16 4.95 -20.19 -10.08
N ARG A 17 4.23 -19.52 -9.18
CA ARG A 17 2.91 -18.94 -9.44
C ARG A 17 3.04 -17.45 -9.74
N PHE A 18 2.09 -16.91 -10.49
CA PHE A 18 2.02 -15.48 -10.86
C PHE A 18 3.18 -14.98 -11.73
N CYS A 19 3.74 -15.84 -12.56
CA CYS A 19 4.77 -15.50 -13.54
C CYS A 19 4.19 -14.67 -14.69
N VAL A 20 4.94 -13.66 -15.15
CA VAL A 20 4.52 -12.74 -16.23
C VAL A 20 5.47 -12.71 -17.44
N HIS A 21 6.63 -13.36 -17.36
CA HIS A 21 7.61 -13.38 -18.45
C HIS A 21 7.59 -14.71 -19.23
N ASP A 22 7.10 -15.79 -18.62
CA ASP A 22 7.10 -17.16 -19.14
C ASP A 22 5.93 -17.47 -20.09
N GLY A 23 5.36 -16.44 -20.74
CA GLY A 23 4.27 -16.54 -21.71
C GLY A 23 3.28 -15.39 -21.60
N PRO A 24 2.23 -15.35 -22.45
CA PRO A 24 1.17 -14.36 -22.35
C PRO A 24 0.30 -14.56 -21.09
N GLY A 25 -0.18 -13.45 -20.52
CA GLY A 25 -1.04 -13.42 -19.33
C GLY A 25 -0.31 -13.80 -18.04
N ILE A 26 -1.06 -13.92 -16.94
CA ILE A 26 -0.55 -14.44 -15.66
C ILE A 26 -0.45 -15.96 -15.76
N ARG A 27 0.68 -16.52 -15.34
CA ARG A 27 0.96 -17.95 -15.52
C ARG A 27 1.49 -18.60 -14.27
N THR A 28 1.36 -19.92 -14.24
CA THR A 28 2.11 -20.77 -13.32
C THR A 28 3.06 -21.66 -14.12
N VAL A 29 4.33 -21.64 -13.73
CA VAL A 29 5.42 -22.38 -14.38
C VAL A 29 5.71 -23.64 -13.58
N VAL A 30 5.64 -24.79 -14.24
CA VAL A 30 5.99 -26.09 -13.67
C VAL A 30 7.39 -26.46 -14.16
N PHE A 31 8.33 -26.53 -13.23
CA PHE A 31 9.73 -26.84 -13.54
C PHE A 31 10.01 -28.33 -13.39
N LEU A 32 10.39 -28.98 -14.49
CA LEU A 32 10.62 -30.42 -14.60
C LEU A 32 12.11 -30.78 -14.64
N LYS A 33 12.45 -31.94 -14.06
CA LYS A 33 13.81 -32.51 -14.10
C LYS A 33 14.12 -33.27 -15.39
N GLY A 34 15.40 -33.53 -15.60
CA GLY A 34 16.02 -34.12 -16.77
C GLY A 34 16.38 -33.06 -17.81
N CYS A 35 17.65 -32.96 -18.20
CA CYS A 35 18.07 -32.20 -19.37
C CYS A 35 19.26 -32.91 -20.05
N PRO A 36 19.24 -33.12 -21.37
CA PRO A 36 20.37 -33.72 -22.07
C PRO A 36 21.49 -32.71 -22.35
N LEU A 37 21.26 -31.42 -22.09
CA LEU A 37 22.25 -30.37 -22.27
C LEU A 37 23.05 -30.14 -20.98
N HIS A 38 24.34 -29.88 -21.15
CA HIS A 38 25.27 -29.51 -20.09
C HIS A 38 25.79 -28.09 -20.28
N CYS A 39 24.91 -27.11 -20.53
CA CYS A 39 25.28 -25.71 -20.71
C CYS A 39 26.08 -25.16 -19.49
N PRO A 40 27.25 -24.53 -19.68
CA PRO A 40 28.03 -23.90 -18.61
C PRO A 40 27.27 -22.82 -17.85
N TRP A 41 26.32 -22.15 -18.51
CA TRP A 41 25.51 -21.05 -17.99
C TRP A 41 24.11 -21.47 -17.53
N CYS A 42 23.89 -22.76 -17.25
CA CYS A 42 22.56 -23.25 -16.86
C CYS A 42 22.05 -22.50 -15.62
N GLN A 43 20.87 -21.89 -15.72
CA GLN A 43 20.22 -21.18 -14.60
C GLN A 43 19.55 -22.13 -13.60
N ASN A 44 19.23 -23.34 -14.07
CA ASN A 44 18.59 -24.41 -13.30
C ASN A 44 19.43 -25.70 -13.36
N PRO A 45 20.70 -25.71 -12.89
CA PRO A 45 21.54 -26.91 -12.91
C PRO A 45 20.91 -28.10 -12.15
N GLU A 46 20.04 -27.83 -11.17
CA GLU A 46 19.24 -28.79 -10.42
C GLU A 46 18.22 -29.57 -11.27
N SER A 47 17.98 -29.12 -12.50
CA SER A 47 17.11 -29.80 -13.46
C SER A 47 17.84 -30.82 -14.33
N ILE A 48 19.17 -30.89 -14.33
CA ILE A 48 19.93 -31.71 -15.30
C ILE A 48 19.74 -33.20 -15.04
N ALA A 49 19.86 -33.64 -13.77
CA ALA A 49 19.69 -35.04 -13.43
C ALA A 49 18.27 -35.52 -13.72
N THR A 50 18.15 -36.77 -14.14
CA THR A 50 16.85 -37.40 -14.49
C THR A 50 16.14 -38.02 -13.29
N GLY A 51 16.72 -37.93 -12.09
CA GLY A 51 16.15 -38.42 -10.84
C GLY A 51 16.20 -37.38 -9.72
N PRO A 52 15.53 -37.66 -8.58
CA PRO A 52 15.59 -36.82 -7.38
C PRO A 52 17.03 -36.66 -6.86
N GLU A 53 17.36 -35.49 -6.32
CA GLU A 53 18.66 -35.22 -5.69
C GLU A 53 18.48 -34.37 -4.43
N MET A 54 19.35 -34.54 -3.45
CA MET A 54 19.36 -33.68 -2.26
C MET A 54 20.17 -32.41 -2.53
N ALA A 55 19.64 -31.23 -2.23
CA ALA A 55 20.39 -29.97 -2.21
C ALA A 55 20.74 -29.59 -0.77
N PHE A 56 21.93 -29.02 -0.57
CA PHE A 56 22.38 -28.50 0.73
C PHE A 56 22.64 -27.00 0.68
N TYR A 57 21.92 -26.25 1.52
CA TYR A 57 22.02 -24.81 1.72
C TYR A 57 22.81 -24.58 3.02
N ALA A 58 24.14 -24.54 2.91
CA ALA A 58 25.04 -24.43 4.05
C ALA A 58 24.72 -23.22 4.95
N GLU A 59 24.30 -22.12 4.33
CA GLU A 59 23.92 -20.87 5.00
C GLU A 59 22.68 -21.00 5.91
N ARG A 60 21.89 -22.07 5.74
CA ARG A 60 20.70 -22.35 6.56
C ARG A 60 20.94 -23.46 7.59
N CYS A 61 22.10 -24.10 7.55
CA CYS A 61 22.39 -25.25 8.40
C CYS A 61 22.72 -24.79 9.83
N MET A 62 21.98 -25.29 10.81
CA MET A 62 22.23 -25.05 12.24
C MET A 62 23.12 -26.13 12.89
N GLU A 63 23.68 -27.03 12.09
CA GLU A 63 24.50 -28.17 12.54
C GLU A 63 23.85 -29.06 13.62
N CYS A 64 22.51 -29.06 13.69
CA CYS A 64 21.75 -29.83 14.69
C CYS A 64 21.80 -31.35 14.50
N MET A 65 22.16 -31.82 13.30
CA MET A 65 22.27 -33.22 12.91
C MET A 65 20.97 -34.05 13.00
N ASP A 66 19.80 -33.41 13.14
CA ASP A 66 18.50 -34.11 13.12
C ASP A 66 18.27 -34.86 11.81
N CYS A 67 18.76 -34.30 10.71
CA CYS A 67 18.77 -34.93 9.39
C CYS A 67 19.57 -36.25 9.34
N ALA A 68 20.63 -36.38 10.13
CA ALA A 68 21.42 -37.61 10.19
C ALA A 68 20.67 -38.71 10.95
N ALA A 69 19.97 -38.35 12.02
CA ALA A 69 19.22 -39.31 12.85
C ALA A 69 18.08 -40.02 12.10
N VAL A 70 17.54 -39.39 11.05
CA VAL A 70 16.45 -39.95 10.23
C VAL A 70 16.94 -40.57 8.91
N CYS A 71 18.23 -40.46 8.59
CA CYS A 71 18.76 -40.92 7.31
C CYS A 71 18.95 -42.45 7.31
N PRO A 72 18.21 -43.23 6.50
CA PRO A 72 18.31 -44.70 6.52
C PRO A 72 19.58 -45.24 5.85
N ARG A 73 20.36 -44.37 5.20
CA ARG A 73 21.58 -44.71 4.46
C ARG A 73 22.85 -44.20 5.14
N ASP A 74 22.73 -43.55 6.29
CA ASP A 74 23.84 -42.87 6.96
C ASP A 74 24.60 -41.89 6.04
N ALA A 75 23.90 -41.31 5.06
CA ALA A 75 24.49 -40.47 4.01
C ALA A 75 24.67 -38.99 4.41
N ILE A 76 24.42 -38.64 5.67
CA ILE A 76 24.57 -37.27 6.18
C ILE A 76 25.89 -37.14 6.93
N LEU A 77 26.78 -36.32 6.41
CA LEU A 77 28.13 -36.11 6.94
C LEU A 77 28.18 -34.91 7.89
N ALA A 78 29.19 -34.86 8.74
CA ALA A 78 29.53 -33.67 9.51
C ALA A 78 30.45 -32.76 8.68
N GLY A 79 29.99 -31.56 8.29
CA GLY A 79 30.82 -30.57 7.59
C GLY A 79 30.14 -29.88 6.40
N ALA A 80 30.96 -29.23 5.55
CA ALA A 80 30.51 -28.48 4.38
C ALA A 80 29.94 -29.37 3.26
N GLU A 81 30.53 -30.55 3.06
CA GLU A 81 30.00 -31.60 2.19
C GLU A 81 28.97 -32.43 2.96
N ARG A 82 27.80 -31.83 3.25
CA ARG A 82 26.78 -32.40 4.15
C ARG A 82 26.21 -33.75 3.70
N ILE A 83 26.30 -34.08 2.40
CA ILE A 83 25.66 -35.25 1.80
C ILE A 83 26.73 -36.11 1.15
N ASP A 84 26.85 -37.36 1.59
CA ASP A 84 27.57 -38.39 0.84
C ASP A 84 26.75 -38.78 -0.39
N ARG A 85 27.20 -38.32 -1.56
CA ARG A 85 26.51 -38.51 -2.84
C ARG A 85 26.51 -39.96 -3.32
N GLU A 86 27.48 -40.76 -2.89
CA GLU A 86 27.56 -42.17 -3.26
C GLU A 86 26.61 -43.03 -2.42
N ALA A 87 26.43 -42.68 -1.14
CA ALA A 87 25.52 -43.37 -0.22
C ALA A 87 24.06 -42.90 -0.31
N CYS A 88 23.81 -41.65 -0.71
CA CYS A 88 22.47 -41.06 -0.73
C CYS A 88 21.59 -41.63 -1.85
N ASP A 89 20.41 -42.14 -1.47
CA ASP A 89 19.36 -42.59 -2.41
C ASP A 89 18.27 -41.54 -2.65
N ALA A 90 18.48 -40.30 -2.18
CA ALA A 90 17.56 -39.17 -2.29
C ALA A 90 16.14 -39.45 -1.77
N CYS A 91 16.01 -40.21 -0.67
CA CYS A 91 14.71 -40.52 -0.05
C CYS A 91 13.97 -39.34 0.60
N GLY A 92 14.60 -38.17 0.77
CA GLY A 92 13.93 -36.93 1.24
C GLY A 92 13.68 -36.82 2.75
N LEU A 93 13.75 -37.91 3.53
CA LEU A 93 13.49 -37.90 4.98
C LEU A 93 14.33 -36.87 5.75
N CYS A 94 15.58 -36.66 5.33
CA CYS A 94 16.48 -35.69 5.93
C CYS A 94 16.10 -34.23 5.62
N ALA A 95 15.38 -33.96 4.52
CA ALA A 95 14.80 -32.64 4.25
C ALA A 95 13.58 -32.38 5.15
N GLU A 96 12.68 -33.36 5.30
CA GLU A 96 11.50 -33.27 6.17
C GLU A 96 11.89 -33.00 7.64
N ALA A 97 12.97 -33.61 8.10
CA ALA A 97 13.50 -33.41 9.45
C ALA A 97 14.39 -32.17 9.61
N CYS A 98 14.62 -31.37 8.55
CA CYS A 98 15.56 -30.26 8.60
C CYS A 98 14.84 -28.94 9.00
N PRO A 99 14.97 -28.46 10.24
CA PRO A 99 14.27 -27.26 10.69
C PRO A 99 14.69 -25.99 9.97
N GLY A 100 15.98 -25.87 9.64
CA GLY A 100 16.48 -24.74 8.86
C GLY A 100 16.16 -24.82 7.36
N GLU A 101 15.49 -25.88 6.90
CA GLU A 101 15.32 -26.19 5.47
C GLU A 101 16.65 -26.16 4.68
N ALA A 102 17.73 -26.51 5.38
CA ALA A 102 19.08 -26.56 4.81
C ALA A 102 19.26 -27.75 3.88
N LEU A 103 18.46 -28.80 4.03
CA LEU A 103 18.39 -29.93 3.11
C LEU A 103 17.04 -29.87 2.39
N ARG A 104 17.07 -29.98 1.06
CA ARG A 104 15.85 -30.02 0.25
C ARG A 104 15.93 -31.14 -0.78
N LEU A 105 14.81 -31.83 -0.98
CA LEU A 105 14.68 -32.77 -2.09
C LEU A 105 14.37 -31.98 -3.37
N VAL A 106 15.23 -32.12 -4.37
CA VAL A 106 15.07 -31.50 -5.69
C VAL A 106 14.59 -32.56 -6.67
N GLY A 107 13.34 -32.45 -7.09
CA GLY A 107 12.68 -33.40 -7.97
C GLY A 107 11.86 -34.38 -7.19
N GLU A 108 10.58 -34.08 -7.03
CA GLU A 108 9.59 -34.96 -6.43
C GLU A 108 8.74 -35.57 -7.54
N LEU A 109 8.53 -36.89 -7.47
CA LEU A 109 7.66 -37.59 -8.41
C LEU A 109 6.21 -37.34 -8.00
N ARG A 110 5.52 -36.47 -8.73
CA ARG A 110 4.12 -36.09 -8.50
C ARG A 110 3.21 -36.71 -9.56
N SER A 111 1.98 -37.03 -9.20
CA SER A 111 0.98 -37.41 -10.20
C SER A 111 0.52 -36.19 -10.99
N VAL A 112 -0.02 -36.40 -12.19
CA VAL A 112 -0.60 -35.31 -13.00
C VAL A 112 -1.76 -34.63 -12.25
N ASP A 113 -2.54 -35.39 -11.49
CA ASP A 113 -3.65 -34.85 -10.71
C ASP A 113 -3.14 -33.94 -9.57
N ASP A 114 -2.06 -34.30 -8.88
CA ASP A 114 -1.47 -33.45 -7.82
C ASP A 114 -0.96 -32.11 -8.37
N VAL A 115 -0.33 -32.14 -9.55
CA VAL A 115 0.17 -30.93 -10.21
C VAL A 115 -1.00 -30.10 -10.70
N LEU A 116 -2.01 -30.74 -11.31
CA LEU A 116 -3.20 -30.04 -11.80
C LEU A 116 -3.98 -29.38 -10.66
N GLU A 117 -4.17 -30.04 -9.51
CA GLU A 117 -4.86 -29.44 -8.36
C GLU A 117 -4.19 -28.15 -7.91
N GLU A 118 -2.86 -28.13 -7.87
CA GLU A 118 -2.10 -26.93 -7.53
C GLU A 118 -2.26 -25.83 -8.58
N LEU A 119 -2.18 -26.17 -9.87
CA LEU A 119 -2.37 -25.23 -10.97
C LEU A 119 -3.77 -24.58 -10.95
N LEU A 120 -4.81 -25.34 -10.60
CA LEU A 120 -6.19 -24.86 -10.58
C LEU A 120 -6.47 -23.86 -9.45
N ARG A 121 -5.59 -23.75 -8.45
CA ARG A 121 -5.70 -22.70 -7.42
C ARG A 121 -5.60 -21.29 -8.00
N ASP A 122 -5.00 -21.16 -9.19
CA ASP A 122 -4.81 -19.89 -9.90
C ASP A 122 -5.73 -19.71 -11.11
N GLU A 123 -6.67 -20.63 -11.33
CA GLU A 123 -7.60 -20.60 -12.47
C GLU A 123 -8.30 -19.24 -12.67
N PRO A 124 -8.76 -18.52 -11.61
CA PRO A 124 -9.36 -17.20 -11.78
C PRO A 124 -8.42 -16.18 -12.46
N TYR A 125 -7.13 -16.23 -12.15
CA TYR A 125 -6.14 -15.31 -12.72
C TYR A 125 -5.82 -15.62 -14.18
N TYR A 126 -5.75 -16.92 -14.53
CA TYR A 126 -5.57 -17.33 -15.92
C TYR A 126 -6.74 -16.85 -16.78
N ARG A 127 -7.98 -17.02 -16.30
CA ARG A 127 -9.19 -16.60 -17.01
C ARG A 127 -9.25 -15.08 -17.20
N ALA A 128 -8.85 -14.31 -16.19
CA ALA A 128 -8.84 -12.85 -16.26
C ALA A 128 -7.78 -12.29 -17.22
N SER A 129 -6.60 -12.92 -17.28
CA SER A 129 -5.45 -12.42 -18.05
C SER A 129 -5.27 -13.07 -19.43
N GLY A 130 -6.05 -14.09 -19.77
CA GLY A 130 -5.80 -14.95 -20.94
C GLY A 130 -4.54 -15.83 -20.79
N GLY A 131 -4.05 -16.01 -19.55
CA GLY A 131 -2.85 -16.77 -19.22
C GLY A 131 -3.09 -18.27 -19.01
N GLY A 132 -2.19 -18.92 -18.27
CA GLY A 132 -2.28 -20.36 -18.03
C GLY A 132 -0.99 -21.00 -17.53
N VAL A 133 -0.56 -22.08 -18.16
CA VAL A 133 0.49 -22.96 -17.63
C VAL A 133 1.70 -23.00 -18.57
N THR A 134 2.90 -22.91 -18.01
CA THR A 134 4.16 -23.10 -18.75
C THR A 134 4.90 -24.30 -18.20
N LEU A 135 5.33 -25.22 -19.06
CA LEU A 135 6.28 -26.27 -18.68
C LEU A 135 7.70 -25.80 -19.00
N SER A 136 8.55 -25.76 -17.99
CA SER A 136 9.95 -25.33 -18.09
C SER A 136 10.85 -26.22 -17.20
N GLY A 137 12.08 -25.80 -16.90
CA GLY A 137 13.05 -26.54 -16.10
C GLY A 137 14.24 -27.01 -16.91
N GLY A 138 14.41 -28.32 -16.98
CA GLY A 138 15.40 -28.96 -17.84
C GLY A 138 14.90 -28.99 -19.29
N GLU A 139 14.84 -30.18 -19.87
CA GLU A 139 14.13 -30.45 -21.10
C GLU A 139 12.82 -31.15 -20.75
N PRO A 140 11.70 -30.40 -20.56
CA PRO A 140 10.46 -30.94 -20.02
C PRO A 140 9.88 -32.08 -20.86
N LEU A 141 10.21 -32.12 -22.16
CA LEU A 141 9.76 -33.13 -23.09
C LEU A 141 10.52 -34.47 -22.99
N LEU A 142 11.54 -34.58 -22.13
CA LEU A 142 12.01 -35.90 -21.69
C LEU A 142 10.94 -36.68 -20.91
N GLN A 143 9.93 -35.97 -20.39
CA GLN A 143 8.78 -36.52 -19.67
C GLN A 143 7.48 -36.38 -20.49
N ALA A 144 7.58 -36.49 -21.83
CA ALA A 144 6.51 -36.18 -22.80
C ALA A 144 5.15 -36.76 -22.45
N ARG A 145 5.07 -38.03 -22.01
CA ARG A 145 3.79 -38.67 -21.68
C ARG A 145 3.04 -37.99 -20.54
N GLY A 146 3.74 -37.65 -19.46
CA GLY A 146 3.16 -36.92 -18.32
C GLY A 146 2.87 -35.46 -18.66
N ALA A 147 3.77 -34.83 -19.45
CA ALA A 147 3.59 -33.47 -19.93
C ALA A 147 2.35 -33.36 -20.85
N ALA A 148 2.18 -34.29 -21.79
CA ALA A 148 1.05 -34.34 -22.70
C ALA A 148 -0.28 -34.53 -21.93
N GLU A 149 -0.32 -35.42 -20.95
CA GLU A 149 -1.50 -35.60 -20.12
C GLU A 149 -1.85 -34.31 -19.36
N LEU A 150 -0.88 -33.66 -18.71
CA LEU A 150 -1.10 -32.41 -17.99
C LEU A 150 -1.59 -31.29 -18.92
N LEU A 151 -0.94 -31.12 -20.08
CA LEU A 151 -1.30 -30.11 -21.08
C LEU A 151 -2.71 -30.35 -21.64
N ALA A 152 -3.07 -31.60 -21.93
CA ALA A 152 -4.42 -31.94 -22.38
C ALA A 152 -5.48 -31.54 -21.35
N ARG A 153 -5.26 -31.87 -20.07
CA ARG A 153 -6.17 -31.52 -18.96
C ARG A 153 -6.27 -30.01 -18.73
N CYS A 154 -5.18 -29.27 -18.95
CA CYS A 154 -5.19 -27.80 -18.93
C CYS A 154 -6.04 -27.23 -20.08
N ARG A 155 -5.91 -27.78 -21.29
CA ARG A 155 -6.67 -27.34 -22.47
C ARG A 155 -8.16 -27.65 -22.39
N GLU A 156 -8.54 -28.80 -21.84
CA GLU A 156 -9.95 -29.14 -21.57
C GLU A 156 -10.66 -28.08 -20.72
N ARG A 157 -9.88 -27.32 -19.94
CA ARG A 157 -10.37 -26.23 -19.08
C ARG A 157 -10.27 -24.84 -19.71
N GLY A 158 -9.71 -24.75 -20.92
CA GLY A 158 -9.50 -23.50 -21.66
C GLY A 158 -8.28 -22.70 -21.21
N LEU A 159 -7.27 -23.33 -20.59
CA LEU A 159 -6.05 -22.65 -20.16
C LEU A 159 -5.04 -22.55 -21.31
N HIS A 160 -4.36 -21.40 -21.43
CA HIS A 160 -3.28 -21.24 -22.41
C HIS A 160 -2.05 -22.03 -21.99
N THR A 161 -1.50 -22.81 -22.91
CA THR A 161 -0.39 -23.73 -22.67
C THR A 161 0.90 -23.29 -23.37
N VAL A 162 2.02 -23.29 -22.65
CA VAL A 162 3.35 -22.97 -23.18
C VAL A 162 4.33 -24.08 -22.80
N VAL A 163 5.25 -24.40 -23.70
CA VAL A 163 6.38 -25.28 -23.42
C VAL A 163 7.68 -24.56 -23.77
N GLU A 164 8.61 -24.53 -22.81
CA GLU A 164 9.98 -24.12 -23.05
C GLU A 164 10.84 -25.34 -23.37
N THR A 165 11.54 -25.31 -24.50
CA THR A 165 12.35 -26.44 -24.96
C THR A 165 13.60 -25.97 -25.67
N ALA A 166 14.69 -26.73 -25.55
CA ALA A 166 15.86 -26.59 -26.40
C ALA A 166 15.79 -27.54 -27.62
N GLY A 167 14.71 -28.33 -27.73
CA GLY A 167 14.48 -29.25 -28.83
C GLY A 167 15.41 -30.45 -28.87
N ALA A 168 16.11 -30.75 -27.79
CA ALA A 168 17.05 -31.88 -27.72
C ALA A 168 16.35 -33.17 -27.28
N VAL A 169 15.27 -33.53 -27.97
CA VAL A 169 14.45 -34.72 -27.69
C VAL A 169 14.16 -35.51 -28.96
N PRO A 170 13.85 -36.82 -28.87
CA PRO A 170 13.35 -37.56 -30.01
C PRO A 170 12.06 -36.90 -30.52
N TRP A 171 11.92 -36.76 -31.84
CA TRP A 171 10.72 -36.15 -32.44
C TRP A 171 9.38 -36.66 -31.88
N PRO A 172 9.18 -37.96 -31.60
CA PRO A 172 7.92 -38.44 -31.02
C PRO A 172 7.49 -37.70 -29.74
N ALA A 173 8.44 -37.20 -28.93
CA ALA A 173 8.13 -36.41 -27.74
C ALA A 173 7.51 -35.04 -28.08
N LEU A 174 8.04 -34.37 -29.12
CA LEU A 174 7.50 -33.10 -29.63
C LEU A 174 6.17 -33.31 -30.34
N GLU A 175 6.06 -34.38 -31.14
CA GLU A 175 4.85 -34.75 -31.86
C GLU A 175 3.66 -35.02 -30.93
N GLU A 176 3.92 -35.66 -29.78
CA GLU A 176 2.90 -35.98 -28.78
C GLU A 176 2.28 -34.72 -28.14
N VAL A 177 3.09 -33.68 -27.87
CA VAL A 177 2.61 -32.44 -27.23
C VAL A 177 2.17 -31.38 -28.23
N LEU A 178 2.57 -31.47 -29.50
CA LEU A 178 2.27 -30.49 -30.54
C LEU A 178 0.81 -30.01 -30.60
N PRO A 179 -0.22 -30.89 -30.58
CA PRO A 179 -1.61 -30.45 -30.62
C PRO A 179 -2.10 -29.83 -29.28
N LEU A 180 -1.27 -29.88 -28.25
CA LEU A 180 -1.60 -29.49 -26.88
C LEU A 180 -0.88 -28.23 -26.42
N VAL A 181 -0.12 -27.56 -27.29
CA VAL A 181 0.69 -26.40 -26.95
C VAL A 181 0.29 -25.21 -27.82
N ASP A 182 -0.07 -24.10 -27.18
CA ASP A 182 -0.46 -22.86 -27.88
C ASP A 182 0.75 -22.02 -28.32
N LEU A 183 1.87 -22.15 -27.61
CA LEU A 183 3.12 -21.44 -27.92
C LEU A 183 4.33 -22.23 -27.42
N PHE A 184 5.31 -22.42 -28.29
CA PHE A 184 6.63 -22.93 -27.92
C PHE A 184 7.60 -21.77 -27.73
N TYR A 185 8.31 -21.79 -26.60
CA TYR A 185 9.55 -21.05 -26.46
C TYR A 185 10.72 -21.97 -26.77
N TYR A 186 11.46 -21.63 -27.83
CA TYR A 186 12.50 -22.49 -28.37
C TYR A 186 13.87 -21.85 -28.24
N ASP A 187 14.71 -22.43 -27.40
CA ASP A 187 16.01 -21.87 -27.07
C ASP A 187 17.10 -22.32 -28.03
N LEU A 188 17.59 -21.41 -28.86
CA LEU A 188 18.80 -21.58 -29.65
C LEU A 188 20.00 -21.20 -28.80
N LYS A 189 20.94 -22.13 -28.60
CA LYS A 189 22.09 -21.90 -27.72
C LYS A 189 23.29 -21.30 -28.47
N THR A 190 23.57 -21.77 -29.69
CA THR A 190 24.66 -21.33 -30.57
C THR A 190 24.33 -21.64 -32.04
N SER A 191 25.20 -21.28 -32.98
CA SER A 191 24.96 -21.44 -34.43
C SER A 191 25.93 -22.33 -35.21
N ALA A 192 26.97 -22.87 -34.57
CA ALA A 192 27.92 -23.81 -35.19
C ALA A 192 27.91 -25.17 -34.49
N GLU A 193 27.99 -26.27 -35.25
CA GLU A 193 27.87 -27.65 -34.75
C GLU A 193 28.96 -27.99 -33.72
N GLU A 194 30.23 -27.69 -34.00
CA GLU A 194 31.35 -27.96 -33.10
C GLU A 194 31.24 -27.15 -31.81
N LEU A 195 30.81 -25.89 -31.92
CA LEU A 195 30.60 -25.00 -30.79
C LEU A 195 29.44 -25.49 -29.91
N HIS A 196 28.32 -25.88 -30.53
CA HIS A 196 27.13 -26.38 -29.86
C HIS A 196 27.43 -27.68 -29.10
N ARG A 197 28.10 -28.65 -29.73
CA ARG A 197 28.51 -29.90 -29.06
C ARG A 197 29.45 -29.64 -27.90
N ARG A 198 30.42 -28.74 -28.07
CA ARG A 198 31.37 -28.40 -26.99
C ARG A 198 30.67 -27.78 -25.78
N LEU A 199 29.72 -26.87 -26.01
CA LEU A 199 29.06 -26.12 -24.93
C LEU A 199 27.85 -26.85 -24.34
N THR A 200 27.15 -27.68 -25.10
CA THR A 200 25.90 -28.31 -24.64
C THR A 200 26.00 -29.83 -24.52
N GLY A 201 26.95 -30.48 -25.20
CA GLY A 201 27.03 -31.93 -25.31
C GLY A 201 26.13 -32.54 -26.40
N VAL A 202 25.31 -31.73 -27.08
CA VAL A 202 24.30 -32.19 -28.05
C VAL A 202 24.60 -31.65 -29.45
N SER A 203 24.20 -32.39 -30.49
CA SER A 203 24.31 -31.95 -31.90
C SER A 203 23.35 -30.80 -32.21
N LEU A 204 23.85 -29.75 -32.88
CA LEU A 204 23.02 -28.64 -33.34
C LEU A 204 22.07 -29.12 -34.43
N GLU A 205 22.54 -29.98 -35.35
CA GLU A 205 21.69 -30.51 -36.43
C GLU A 205 20.44 -31.24 -35.90
N TRP A 206 20.56 -31.96 -34.79
CA TRP A 206 19.39 -32.62 -34.17
C TRP A 206 18.37 -31.60 -33.63
N VAL A 207 18.85 -30.55 -32.96
CA VAL A 207 18.00 -29.45 -32.48
C VAL A 207 17.38 -28.70 -33.65
N MET A 208 18.11 -28.49 -34.73
CA MET A 208 17.61 -27.78 -35.91
C MET A 208 16.61 -28.61 -36.72
N ASP A 209 16.79 -29.93 -36.83
CA ASP A 209 15.79 -30.81 -37.45
C ASP A 209 14.44 -30.71 -36.73
N ASN A 210 14.44 -30.75 -35.40
CA ASN A 210 13.23 -30.57 -34.60
C ASN A 210 12.60 -29.18 -34.77
N ALA A 211 13.42 -28.11 -34.81
CA ALA A 211 12.94 -26.75 -35.05
C ALA A 211 12.24 -26.62 -36.42
N ARG A 212 12.88 -27.15 -37.48
CA ARG A 212 12.32 -27.17 -38.85
C ARG A 212 10.99 -27.90 -38.90
N ARG A 213 10.90 -29.04 -38.21
CA ARG A 213 9.69 -29.86 -38.19
C ARG A 213 8.55 -29.22 -37.39
N LEU A 214 8.84 -28.54 -36.28
CA LEU A 214 7.84 -27.76 -35.54
C LEU A 214 7.28 -26.62 -36.38
N VAL A 215 8.16 -25.81 -36.99
CA VAL A 215 7.74 -24.71 -37.86
C VAL A 215 6.97 -25.24 -39.08
N GLY A 216 7.47 -26.30 -39.71
CA GLY A 216 6.80 -26.96 -40.85
C GLY A 216 5.44 -27.57 -40.52
N ALA A 217 5.20 -27.94 -39.26
CA ALA A 217 3.91 -28.39 -38.77
C ALA A 217 2.96 -27.22 -38.38
N GLY A 218 3.39 -25.97 -38.55
CA GLY A 218 2.58 -24.78 -38.26
C GLY A 218 2.54 -24.39 -36.78
N ALA A 219 3.47 -24.89 -35.96
CA ALA A 219 3.54 -24.52 -34.55
C ALA A 219 3.84 -23.02 -34.39
N ARG A 220 3.22 -22.38 -33.39
CA ARG A 220 3.62 -21.03 -32.98
C ARG A 220 4.89 -21.11 -32.14
N VAL A 221 5.99 -20.62 -32.67
CA VAL A 221 7.31 -20.67 -32.02
C VAL A 221 7.86 -19.27 -31.83
N VAL A 222 8.32 -18.97 -30.62
CA VAL A 222 9.15 -17.80 -30.33
C VAL A 222 10.55 -18.29 -30.01
N PHE A 223 11.49 -17.98 -30.91
CA PHE A 223 12.89 -18.33 -30.73
C PHE A 223 13.54 -17.40 -29.70
N ARG A 224 14.39 -17.98 -28.87
CA ARG A 224 15.12 -17.26 -27.82
C ARG A 224 16.59 -17.64 -27.85
N THR A 225 17.46 -16.75 -27.39
CA THR A 225 18.86 -17.10 -27.14
C THR A 225 19.38 -16.42 -25.87
N PRO A 226 19.98 -17.17 -24.93
CA PRO A 226 20.71 -16.56 -23.83
C PRO A 226 22.01 -15.94 -24.34
N VAL A 227 22.31 -14.70 -23.96
CA VAL A 227 23.56 -14.03 -24.38
C VAL A 227 24.63 -14.19 -23.32
N ILE A 228 25.66 -14.97 -23.64
CA ILE A 228 26.71 -15.42 -22.71
C ILE A 228 28.07 -14.92 -23.20
N PRO A 229 28.62 -13.87 -22.55
CA PRO A 229 29.94 -13.32 -22.88
C PRO A 229 31.04 -14.39 -23.00
N GLY A 230 31.78 -14.36 -24.10
CA GLY A 230 32.89 -15.26 -24.41
C GLY A 230 32.48 -16.68 -24.82
N HIS A 231 31.17 -16.96 -24.95
CA HIS A 231 30.67 -18.29 -25.27
C HIS A 231 29.81 -18.31 -26.54
N ASN A 232 28.91 -17.33 -26.70
CA ASN A 232 28.04 -17.24 -27.88
C ASN A 232 27.74 -15.79 -28.33
N ASP A 233 28.53 -14.81 -27.87
CA ASP A 233 28.40 -13.38 -28.22
C ASP A 233 29.38 -12.89 -29.29
N ASP A 234 30.17 -13.79 -29.89
CA ASP A 234 31.08 -13.42 -30.97
C ASP A 234 30.32 -13.15 -32.28
N PRO A 235 30.81 -12.24 -33.15
CA PRO A 235 30.06 -11.84 -34.34
C PRO A 235 29.73 -12.96 -35.33
N GLU A 236 30.57 -14.00 -35.42
CA GLU A 236 30.32 -15.14 -36.30
C GLU A 236 29.16 -15.99 -35.78
N CYS A 237 29.14 -16.24 -34.46
CA CYS A 237 28.04 -16.93 -33.80
C CYS A 237 26.71 -16.16 -34.00
N VAL A 238 26.70 -14.84 -33.79
CA VAL A 238 25.49 -14.00 -33.92
C VAL A 238 24.96 -13.99 -35.36
N ALA A 239 25.84 -13.83 -36.35
CA ALA A 239 25.46 -13.90 -37.77
C ALA A 239 24.92 -15.29 -38.14
N GLY A 240 25.51 -16.35 -37.58
CA GLY A 240 25.01 -17.71 -37.72
C GLY A 240 23.60 -17.89 -37.14
N ILE A 241 23.31 -17.32 -35.96
CA ILE A 241 21.96 -17.36 -35.37
C ILE A 241 20.96 -16.65 -36.29
N ALA A 242 21.31 -15.48 -36.84
CA ALA A 242 20.47 -14.78 -37.82
C ALA A 242 20.22 -15.64 -39.06
N SER A 243 21.23 -16.37 -39.56
CA SER A 243 21.06 -17.28 -40.69
C SER A 243 20.09 -18.44 -40.38
N LEU A 244 20.21 -19.06 -39.20
CA LEU A 244 19.31 -20.13 -38.77
C LEU A 244 17.86 -19.63 -38.63
N LEU A 245 17.65 -18.42 -38.10
CA LEU A 245 16.33 -17.81 -38.03
C LEU A 245 15.72 -17.57 -39.42
N ARG A 246 16.51 -17.08 -40.38
CA ARG A 246 16.05 -16.89 -41.77
C ARG A 246 15.68 -18.22 -42.43
N GLU A 247 16.47 -19.27 -42.21
CA GLU A 247 16.17 -20.63 -42.69
C GLU A 247 14.82 -21.12 -42.16
N LEU A 248 14.51 -20.81 -40.89
CA LEU A 248 13.26 -21.13 -40.23
C LEU A 248 12.11 -20.16 -40.56
N GLY A 249 12.35 -19.12 -41.37
CA GLY A 249 11.36 -18.08 -41.68
C GLY A 249 10.99 -17.18 -40.50
N ALA A 250 11.80 -17.14 -39.44
CA ALA A 250 11.60 -16.32 -38.26
C ALA A 250 12.28 -14.96 -38.40
N GLY A 251 11.48 -13.88 -38.38
CA GLY A 251 11.98 -12.50 -38.46
C GLY A 251 12.31 -11.86 -37.11
N ALA A 252 12.12 -12.58 -35.99
CA ALA A 252 12.31 -12.03 -34.65
C ALA A 252 12.91 -13.06 -33.68
N ILE A 253 13.63 -12.56 -32.66
CA ILE A 253 14.21 -13.37 -31.58
C ILE A 253 14.13 -12.63 -30.24
N ARG A 254 13.98 -13.37 -29.14
CA ARG A 254 14.08 -12.84 -27.77
C ARG A 254 15.45 -13.14 -27.16
N LEU A 255 16.15 -12.12 -26.70
CA LEU A 255 17.41 -12.27 -25.96
C LEU A 255 17.16 -12.45 -24.47
N LEU A 256 17.83 -13.43 -23.87
CA LEU A 256 17.78 -13.70 -22.43
C LEU A 256 19.08 -13.17 -21.79
N PRO A 257 19.01 -12.19 -20.87
CA PRO A 257 20.18 -11.71 -20.15
C PRO A 257 20.84 -12.81 -19.30
N TYR A 258 22.17 -12.81 -19.20
CA TYR A 258 22.87 -13.71 -18.30
C TYR A 258 22.69 -13.30 -16.83
N HIS A 259 22.23 -14.24 -16.00
CA HIS A 259 22.15 -14.09 -14.56
C HIS A 259 23.01 -15.13 -13.82
N ARG A 260 23.71 -14.68 -12.78
CA ARG A 260 24.59 -15.55 -11.95
C ARG A 260 23.85 -16.49 -11.00
N ALA A 261 22.53 -16.44 -10.95
CA ALA A 261 21.71 -17.20 -10.00
C ALA A 261 21.95 -18.73 -10.10
N GLY A 262 22.29 -19.25 -11.29
CA GLY A 262 22.63 -20.65 -11.49
C GLY A 262 23.96 -21.07 -10.84
N GLU A 263 24.95 -20.17 -10.72
CA GLU A 263 26.28 -20.50 -10.19
C GLU A 263 26.24 -20.87 -8.69
N ASP A 264 25.36 -20.24 -7.92
CA ASP A 264 25.18 -20.55 -6.49
C ASP A 264 24.50 -21.92 -6.28
N LYS A 265 23.65 -22.32 -7.24
CA LYS A 265 22.95 -23.62 -7.19
C LYS A 265 23.87 -24.80 -7.48
N ILE A 266 24.89 -24.60 -8.33
CA ILE A 266 25.94 -25.62 -8.60
C ILE A 266 26.62 -26.05 -7.31
N ALA A 267 26.97 -25.09 -6.44
CA ALA A 267 27.61 -25.37 -5.16
C ALA A 267 26.69 -26.16 -4.20
N ARG A 268 25.40 -25.83 -4.15
CA ARG A 268 24.40 -26.50 -3.29
C ARG A 268 24.17 -27.96 -3.64
N LEU A 269 24.42 -28.32 -4.90
CA LEU A 269 24.34 -29.70 -5.40
C LEU A 269 25.69 -30.42 -5.41
N ALA A 270 26.78 -29.74 -5.07
CA ALA A 270 28.15 -30.24 -5.19
C ALA A 270 28.48 -30.74 -6.61
N LEU A 271 27.99 -30.03 -7.63
CA LEU A 271 28.30 -30.36 -9.03
C LEU A 271 29.72 -29.87 -9.37
N ASP A 272 30.54 -30.75 -9.94
CA ASP A 272 31.89 -30.43 -10.42
C ASP A 272 31.81 -29.61 -11.73
N ARG A 273 31.54 -28.30 -11.60
CA ARG A 273 31.45 -27.38 -12.73
C ARG A 273 32.14 -26.04 -12.40
N PRO A 274 33.00 -25.53 -13.29
CA PRO A 274 33.66 -24.24 -13.08
C PRO A 274 32.64 -23.09 -13.15
N ARG A 275 32.81 -22.10 -12.27
CA ARG A 275 32.06 -20.84 -12.35
C ARG A 275 32.51 -20.04 -13.57
N LEU A 276 31.56 -19.42 -14.27
CA LEU A 276 31.86 -18.58 -15.43
C LEU A 276 32.43 -17.22 -15.00
N GLY A 277 32.01 -16.69 -13.85
CA GLY A 277 32.59 -15.47 -13.28
C GLY A 277 32.33 -14.21 -14.11
N ILE A 278 31.37 -14.25 -15.03
CA ILE A 278 31.06 -13.15 -15.96
C ILE A 278 30.48 -11.96 -15.20
N PRO A 279 31.11 -10.76 -15.20
CA PRO A 279 30.60 -9.57 -14.51
C PRO A 279 29.31 -9.04 -15.14
N PRO A 280 28.36 -8.50 -14.34
CA PRO A 280 27.11 -7.94 -14.85
C PRO A 280 27.32 -6.92 -15.98
N GLU A 281 28.37 -6.09 -15.87
CA GLU A 281 28.71 -5.07 -16.87
C GLU A 281 29.13 -5.71 -18.21
N ALA A 282 29.79 -6.86 -18.18
CA ALA A 282 30.16 -7.60 -19.39
C ALA A 282 28.96 -8.31 -20.02
N ALA A 283 28.05 -8.85 -19.20
CA ALA A 283 26.78 -9.44 -19.66
C ALA A 283 25.92 -8.39 -20.37
N GLU A 284 25.77 -7.22 -19.77
CA GLU A 284 25.03 -6.09 -20.35
C GLU A 284 25.66 -5.61 -21.66
N ALA A 285 26.98 -5.43 -21.68
CA ALA A 285 27.68 -4.99 -22.88
C ALA A 285 27.59 -6.01 -24.01
N ALA A 286 27.58 -7.31 -23.71
CA ALA A 286 27.39 -8.36 -24.72
C ALA A 286 25.95 -8.37 -25.24
N LEU A 287 24.97 -8.27 -24.36
CA LEU A 287 23.55 -8.19 -24.72
C LEU A 287 23.29 -7.07 -25.74
N GLU A 288 23.80 -5.88 -25.47
CA GLU A 288 23.63 -4.72 -26.35
C GLU A 288 24.37 -4.89 -27.70
N ARG A 289 25.58 -5.48 -27.69
CA ARG A 289 26.31 -5.78 -28.93
C ARG A 289 25.55 -6.78 -29.81
N VAL A 290 25.05 -7.85 -29.21
CA VAL A 290 24.29 -8.90 -29.90
C VAL A 290 22.97 -8.35 -30.43
N ARG A 291 22.25 -7.55 -29.62
CA ARG A 291 21.03 -6.84 -30.03
C ARG A 291 21.26 -6.03 -31.30
N ARG A 292 22.25 -5.13 -31.27
CA ARG A 292 22.55 -4.25 -32.41
C ARG A 292 22.94 -5.04 -33.67
N GLN A 293 23.76 -6.08 -33.53
CA GLN A 293 24.16 -6.89 -34.67
C GLN A 293 22.99 -7.65 -35.30
N LEU A 294 22.08 -8.22 -34.49
CA LEU A 294 20.89 -8.90 -35.00
C LEU A 294 19.94 -7.93 -35.73
N GLU A 295 19.79 -6.71 -35.21
CA GLU A 295 19.02 -5.65 -35.87
C GLU A 295 19.64 -5.23 -37.21
N GLU A 296 20.97 -5.09 -37.27
CA GLU A 296 21.73 -4.83 -38.52
C GLU A 296 21.55 -5.97 -39.55
N GLU A 297 21.40 -7.22 -39.07
CA GLU A 297 21.13 -8.41 -39.88
C GLU A 297 19.64 -8.56 -40.28
N GLY A 298 18.79 -7.60 -39.89
CA GLY A 298 17.36 -7.54 -40.23
C GLY A 298 16.44 -8.39 -39.36
N ILE A 299 16.88 -8.80 -38.16
CA ILE A 299 16.09 -9.56 -37.20
C ILE A 299 15.56 -8.60 -36.13
N ALA A 300 14.24 -8.62 -35.88
CA ALA A 300 13.64 -7.87 -34.79
C ALA A 300 14.02 -8.50 -33.43
N VAL A 301 14.44 -7.67 -32.48
CA VAL A 301 14.95 -8.15 -31.18
C VAL A 301 14.06 -7.66 -30.04
N ALA A 302 13.67 -8.57 -29.15
CA ALA A 302 13.11 -8.24 -27.85
C ALA A 302 14.04 -8.71 -26.73
N VAL A 303 14.09 -8.01 -25.60
CA VAL A 303 14.91 -8.41 -24.44
C VAL A 303 13.99 -8.84 -23.30
N GLU A 304 14.20 -10.03 -22.74
CA GLU A 304 13.40 -10.52 -21.62
C GLU A 304 13.69 -9.73 -20.33
N GLY A 305 12.65 -9.40 -19.56
CA GLY A 305 12.75 -8.59 -18.33
C GLY A 305 12.96 -7.09 -18.55
N ARG A 306 13.12 -6.64 -19.79
CA ARG A 306 12.94 -5.25 -20.21
C ARG A 306 11.65 -5.19 -20.99
N GLU A 307 10.57 -4.76 -20.34
CA GLU A 307 9.47 -4.22 -21.12
C GLU A 307 10.06 -3.05 -21.92
N GLU A 308 10.16 -3.19 -23.25
CA GLU A 308 9.92 -2.02 -24.08
C GLU A 308 8.56 -1.53 -23.63
N ASP A 309 8.55 -0.33 -23.04
CA ASP A 309 7.39 0.37 -22.56
C ASP A 309 6.20 0.05 -23.46
N GLY A 310 5.37 -0.87 -22.99
CA GLY A 310 4.17 -1.30 -23.67
C GLY A 310 3.20 -0.15 -23.59
N GLY A 311 3.30 0.77 -24.56
CA GLY A 311 2.35 1.82 -24.84
C GLY A 311 1.84 2.55 -23.59
N ALA A 312 2.71 3.31 -22.92
CA ALA A 312 2.24 4.65 -22.61
C ALA A 312 2.08 5.31 -23.97
N ASP A 313 0.83 5.42 -24.40
CA ASP A 313 0.42 6.36 -25.43
C ASP A 313 1.34 7.60 -25.30
N GLU A 314 1.97 8.05 -26.37
CA GLU A 314 2.44 9.44 -26.46
C GLU A 314 1.20 10.38 -26.51
N GLY A 315 0.26 10.14 -25.60
CA GLY A 315 -0.91 10.94 -25.33
C GLY A 315 -0.46 12.15 -24.54
N ALA A 316 -0.93 13.31 -25.00
CA ALA A 316 -0.81 14.52 -24.20
C ALA A 316 -1.35 14.26 -22.78
N SER A 317 -0.62 14.73 -21.76
CA SER A 317 -1.05 14.66 -20.35
C SER A 317 -2.52 15.11 -20.20
N ALA A 318 -3.27 14.42 -19.35
CA ALA A 318 -4.64 14.79 -19.03
C ALA A 318 -4.73 16.18 -18.37
N PHE A 319 -3.64 16.66 -17.76
CA PHE A 319 -3.61 17.93 -17.03
C PHE A 319 -2.90 19.05 -17.82
N PRO A 320 -3.47 20.27 -17.82
CA PRO A 320 -2.79 21.44 -18.38
C PRO A 320 -1.45 21.74 -17.71
N GLU A 321 -0.54 22.40 -18.44
CA GLU A 321 0.81 22.75 -17.98
C GLU A 321 0.83 23.51 -16.65
N ARG A 322 -0.19 24.34 -16.37
CA ARG A 322 -0.36 25.05 -15.09
C ARG A 322 -0.34 24.10 -13.89
N VAL A 323 -1.06 22.98 -13.97
CA VAL A 323 -1.12 21.99 -12.88
C VAL A 323 0.26 21.42 -12.60
N TRP A 324 1.02 21.16 -13.66
CA TRP A 324 2.41 20.69 -13.55
C TRP A 324 3.34 21.73 -12.92
N ARG A 325 3.17 23.02 -13.22
CA ARG A 325 3.92 24.10 -12.55
C ARG A 325 3.56 24.19 -11.06
N LEU A 326 2.28 24.14 -10.71
CA LEU A 326 1.82 24.13 -9.31
C LEU A 326 2.38 22.93 -8.54
N ARG A 327 2.34 21.73 -9.15
CA ARG A 327 2.90 20.49 -8.60
C ARG A 327 4.40 20.63 -8.35
N ALA A 328 5.15 21.09 -9.34
CA ALA A 328 6.59 21.28 -9.24
C ALA A 328 6.95 22.25 -8.12
N GLU A 329 6.18 23.34 -7.97
CA GLU A 329 6.39 24.30 -6.90
C GLU A 329 6.17 23.67 -5.52
N VAL A 330 5.06 22.95 -5.30
CA VAL A 330 4.79 22.26 -4.03
C VAL A 330 5.86 21.21 -3.70
N GLN A 331 6.29 20.42 -4.68
CA GLN A 331 7.29 19.34 -4.47
C GLN A 331 8.70 19.86 -4.17
N ARG A 332 9.06 21.07 -4.66
CA ARG A 332 10.36 21.69 -4.37
C ARG A 332 10.44 22.25 -2.95
N GLN A 333 9.31 22.51 -2.31
CA GLN A 333 9.29 23.07 -0.96
C GLN A 333 9.76 22.04 0.06
N ARG A 334 10.60 22.48 1.00
CA ARG A 334 10.90 21.71 2.21
C ARG A 334 9.80 21.98 3.25
N PRO A 335 9.10 20.96 3.75
CA PRO A 335 8.02 21.16 4.72
C PRO A 335 8.48 21.95 5.95
N GLU A 336 7.64 22.91 6.38
CA GLU A 336 7.94 23.84 7.46
C GLU A 336 6.96 23.75 8.64
N VAL A 337 7.46 24.01 9.86
CA VAL A 337 6.61 24.25 11.02
C VAL A 337 6.07 25.68 10.97
N CYS A 338 4.75 25.84 11.01
CA CYS A 338 4.06 27.12 11.08
C CYS A 338 3.60 27.40 12.53
N SER A 339 4.06 28.52 13.10
CA SER A 339 3.62 28.94 14.45
C SER A 339 2.34 29.78 14.46
N GLU A 340 1.84 30.22 13.32
CA GLU A 340 0.78 31.24 13.23
C GLU A 340 -0.50 30.84 13.97
N ARG A 341 -1.03 29.64 13.72
CA ARG A 341 -2.21 29.13 14.42
C ARG A 341 -2.01 29.11 15.93
N ALA A 342 -0.87 28.59 16.38
CA ALA A 342 -0.51 28.51 17.79
C ALA A 342 -0.37 29.90 18.44
N GLU A 343 0.13 30.89 17.69
CA GLU A 343 0.20 32.29 18.12
C GLU A 343 -1.18 32.92 18.29
N LEU A 344 -2.07 32.73 17.30
CA LEU A 344 -3.41 33.32 17.29
C LEU A 344 -4.30 32.75 18.39
N VAL A 345 -4.34 31.42 18.54
CA VAL A 345 -5.12 30.78 19.62
C VAL A 345 -4.60 31.20 21.00
N THR A 346 -3.28 31.34 21.15
CA THR A 346 -2.68 31.82 22.40
C THR A 346 -3.02 33.28 22.66
N LYS A 347 -3.00 34.13 21.62
CA LYS A 347 -3.39 35.55 21.73
C LYS A 347 -4.82 35.67 22.23
N PHE A 348 -5.74 34.93 21.61
CA PHE A 348 -7.15 34.91 21.99
C PHE A 348 -7.36 34.51 23.46
N PHE A 349 -6.82 33.36 23.89
CA PHE A 349 -7.03 32.87 25.26
C PHE A 349 -6.23 33.59 26.36
N ARG A 350 -5.21 34.38 26.00
CA ARG A 350 -4.48 35.20 27.00
C ARG A 350 -5.36 36.31 27.56
N GLU A 351 -6.22 36.89 26.74
CA GLU A 351 -7.21 37.85 27.19
C GLU A 351 -8.17 37.18 28.18
N ARG A 352 -8.43 37.83 29.32
CA ARG A 352 -9.25 37.23 30.40
C ARG A 352 -10.74 37.18 30.03
N GLU A 353 -11.20 38.10 29.22
CA GLU A 353 -12.60 38.22 28.81
C GLU A 353 -13.01 37.07 27.89
N ASN A 354 -12.16 36.72 26.93
CA ASN A 354 -12.33 35.58 26.00
C ASN A 354 -12.36 34.20 26.70
N ARG A 355 -12.10 34.16 28.01
CA ARG A 355 -12.20 32.94 28.84
C ARG A 355 -13.49 32.86 29.63
N ARG A 356 -14.41 33.82 29.49
CA ARG A 356 -15.73 33.81 30.16
C ARG A 356 -16.79 33.19 29.24
N GLY A 357 -17.89 32.75 29.84
CA GLY A 357 -19.03 32.21 29.08
C GLY A 357 -18.91 30.71 28.73
N PRO A 358 -19.88 30.21 27.93
CA PRO A 358 -19.98 28.80 27.55
C PRO A 358 -18.78 28.31 26.74
N VAL A 359 -18.33 27.07 26.95
CA VAL A 359 -17.13 26.54 26.30
C VAL A 359 -17.27 26.53 24.78
N ILE A 360 -18.41 26.06 24.25
CA ILE A 360 -18.64 25.93 22.81
C ILE A 360 -18.62 27.27 22.08
N VAL A 361 -19.23 28.30 22.67
CA VAL A 361 -19.19 29.68 22.15
C VAL A 361 -17.76 30.21 22.15
N ARG A 362 -16.99 30.00 23.22
CA ARG A 362 -15.56 30.41 23.27
C ARG A 362 -14.72 29.72 22.21
N GLN A 363 -14.96 28.43 21.93
CA GLN A 363 -14.23 27.72 20.88
C GLN A 363 -14.61 28.25 19.49
N ALA A 364 -15.90 28.52 19.23
CA ALA A 364 -16.34 29.17 17.99
C ALA A 364 -15.71 30.55 17.79
N GLU A 365 -15.67 31.37 18.85
CA GLU A 365 -15.03 32.70 18.82
C GLU A 365 -13.51 32.59 18.59
N ALA A 366 -12.85 31.62 19.22
CA ALA A 366 -11.43 31.36 19.00
C ALA A 366 -11.15 30.95 17.55
N LEU A 367 -11.97 30.07 16.98
CA LEU A 367 -11.85 29.66 15.58
C LEU A 367 -12.09 30.83 14.63
N ARG A 368 -13.19 31.58 14.81
CA ARG A 368 -13.46 32.80 14.02
C ARG A 368 -12.28 33.79 14.11
N PHE A 369 -11.74 34.00 15.31
CA PHE A 369 -10.57 34.85 15.48
C PHE A 369 -9.35 34.36 14.69
N ILE A 370 -9.08 33.05 14.67
CA ILE A 370 -8.00 32.46 13.88
C ILE A 370 -8.26 32.69 12.37
N LEU A 371 -9.46 32.37 11.88
CA LEU A 371 -9.83 32.50 10.47
C LEU A 371 -9.76 33.97 9.97
N ALA A 372 -10.20 34.91 10.80
CA ALA A 372 -10.16 36.34 10.48
C ALA A 372 -8.73 36.94 10.48
N ASN A 373 -7.77 36.34 11.22
CA ASN A 373 -6.45 36.95 11.45
C ASN A 373 -5.27 36.19 10.84
N ARG A 374 -5.45 34.95 10.37
CA ARG A 374 -4.39 34.17 9.72
C ARG A 374 -3.92 34.81 8.41
N SER A 375 -2.70 34.54 7.97
CA SER A 375 -2.20 35.08 6.70
C SER A 375 -3.06 34.62 5.52
N ALA A 376 -3.50 35.54 4.67
CA ALA A 376 -4.12 35.24 3.38
C ALA A 376 -3.04 35.31 2.30
N ARG A 377 -2.94 34.28 1.44
CA ARG A 377 -1.94 34.20 0.37
C ARG A 377 -2.54 33.53 -0.85
N ILE A 378 -2.41 34.19 -2.00
CA ILE A 378 -2.68 33.62 -3.32
C ILE A 378 -1.33 33.47 -4.00
N TRP A 379 -0.96 32.25 -4.33
CA TRP A 379 0.31 31.98 -4.99
C TRP A 379 0.15 32.11 -6.52
N GLU A 380 1.28 32.19 -7.21
CA GLU A 380 1.30 32.22 -8.67
C GLU A 380 0.59 30.97 -9.24
N ASP A 381 -0.02 31.14 -10.42
CA ASP A 381 -0.79 30.11 -11.14
C ASP A 381 -2.06 29.57 -10.45
N GLU A 382 -2.35 29.89 -9.19
CA GLU A 382 -3.52 29.30 -8.48
C GLU A 382 -4.87 29.73 -9.07
N LEU A 383 -5.78 28.76 -9.19
CA LEU A 383 -7.22 28.97 -9.46
C LEU A 383 -8.08 28.71 -8.23
N LEU A 384 -7.69 27.72 -7.41
CA LEU A 384 -8.28 27.45 -6.10
C LEU A 384 -7.36 28.03 -5.03
N VAL A 385 -7.89 28.97 -4.25
CA VAL A 385 -7.11 29.78 -3.30
C VAL A 385 -7.44 29.45 -1.86
N GLY A 386 -6.55 29.84 -0.96
CA GLY A 386 -6.57 29.39 0.43
C GLY A 386 -5.27 28.68 0.76
N SER A 387 -4.72 28.98 1.94
CA SER A 387 -3.52 28.32 2.46
C SER A 387 -3.83 27.58 3.75
N PHE A 388 -3.32 26.35 3.93
CA PHE A 388 -3.46 25.62 5.20
C PHE A 388 -2.62 26.22 6.33
N SER A 389 -1.54 26.92 5.98
CA SER A 389 -0.66 27.63 6.90
C SER A 389 -0.13 28.94 6.28
N SER A 390 0.72 29.67 6.99
CA SER A 390 1.43 30.83 6.41
C SER A 390 2.60 30.43 5.48
N LYS A 391 2.87 29.12 5.36
CA LYS A 391 3.90 28.51 4.50
C LYS A 391 3.23 27.84 3.29
N ARG A 392 3.96 27.70 2.18
CA ARG A 392 3.48 26.98 0.99
C ARG A 392 3.27 25.50 1.27
N VAL A 393 4.22 24.84 1.95
CA VAL A 393 4.05 23.50 2.52
C VAL A 393 4.38 23.56 4.00
N GLY A 394 3.38 23.40 4.86
CA GLY A 394 3.63 23.54 6.29
C GLY A 394 2.53 23.00 7.20
N GLY A 395 2.96 22.67 8.41
CA GLY A 395 2.12 22.08 9.45
C GLY A 395 1.91 23.02 10.63
N SER A 396 0.73 22.96 11.22
CA SER A 396 0.34 23.80 12.36
C SER A 396 0.59 23.10 13.69
N ILE A 397 0.78 23.87 14.75
CA ILE A 397 0.85 23.35 16.12
C ILE A 397 -0.45 23.67 16.86
N PHE A 398 -0.98 22.66 17.56
CA PHE A 398 -2.20 22.74 18.39
C PHE A 398 -1.82 22.70 19.87
N PRO A 399 -1.34 23.82 20.46
CA PRO A 399 -0.74 23.82 21.79
C PRO A 399 -1.73 23.46 22.92
N GLU A 400 -3.02 23.67 22.71
CA GLU A 400 -4.10 23.28 23.62
C GLU A 400 -4.40 21.77 23.61
N LEU A 401 -3.92 21.05 22.59
CA LEU A 401 -4.07 19.61 22.41
C LEU A 401 -2.72 18.91 22.62
N HIS A 402 -2.15 18.28 21.59
CA HIS A 402 -0.88 17.56 21.65
C HIS A 402 0.37 18.45 21.52
N GLY A 403 0.21 19.75 21.19
CA GLY A 403 1.31 20.62 20.79
C GLY A 403 2.40 20.83 21.85
N VAL A 404 2.10 20.65 23.14
CA VAL A 404 3.10 20.74 24.23
C VAL A 404 4.19 19.68 24.09
N ALA A 405 3.87 18.49 23.57
CA ALA A 405 4.86 17.42 23.34
C ALA A 405 5.91 17.82 22.28
N MET A 406 5.64 18.83 21.45
CA MET A 406 6.60 19.33 20.45
C MET A 406 7.81 20.03 21.07
N LEU A 407 7.75 20.36 22.37
CA LEU A 407 8.90 20.90 23.10
C LEU A 407 10.11 19.96 23.08
N GLU A 408 9.91 18.64 22.94
CA GLU A 408 11.01 17.66 22.84
C GLU A 408 11.94 17.94 21.65
N ASP A 409 11.42 18.56 20.59
CA ASP A 409 12.13 18.72 19.32
C ASP A 409 12.15 20.15 18.78
N LEU A 410 11.72 21.14 19.55
CA LEU A 410 11.65 22.54 19.10
C LEU A 410 12.96 23.04 18.47
N PHE A 411 14.10 22.52 18.94
CA PHE A 411 15.45 22.84 18.44
C PHE A 411 16.08 21.73 17.58
N ARG A 412 15.32 20.67 17.24
CA ARG A 412 15.80 19.49 16.52
C ARG A 412 14.94 19.08 15.32
N PHE A 413 13.80 19.74 15.08
CA PHE A 413 12.91 19.44 13.95
C PHE A 413 13.63 19.30 12.59
N ASP A 414 14.63 20.15 12.34
CA ASP A 414 15.42 20.22 11.11
C ASP A 414 16.48 19.12 10.97
N SER A 415 16.84 18.46 12.07
CA SER A 415 17.90 17.44 12.16
C SER A 415 17.37 16.05 12.51
N ARG A 416 16.05 15.85 12.44
CA ARG A 416 15.43 14.54 12.61
C ARG A 416 15.80 13.62 11.44
N GLU A 417 16.03 12.36 11.75
CA GLU A 417 16.27 11.30 10.77
C GLU A 417 15.02 11.02 9.93
N VAL A 418 13.84 11.01 10.57
CA VAL A 418 12.55 10.76 9.93
C VAL A 418 11.71 12.05 9.96
N ASN A 419 11.13 12.41 8.83
CA ASN A 419 10.29 13.59 8.62
C ASN A 419 10.91 14.90 9.16
N PRO A 420 12.08 15.33 8.64
CA PRO A 420 12.66 16.61 9.03
C PRO A 420 11.74 17.76 8.62
N LEU A 421 11.47 18.67 9.56
CA LEU A 421 10.67 19.87 9.31
C LEU A 421 11.54 21.10 9.53
N ARG A 422 11.56 22.01 8.57
CA ARG A 422 12.28 23.27 8.74
C ARG A 422 11.52 24.16 9.73
N ILE A 423 12.25 24.80 10.63
CA ILE A 423 11.66 25.74 11.59
C ILE A 423 12.59 26.97 11.73
N GLY A 424 12.03 28.15 11.54
CA GLY A 424 12.79 29.40 11.59
C GLY A 424 13.11 29.87 13.02
N PRO A 425 14.11 30.76 13.19
CA PRO A 425 14.44 31.33 14.50
C PRO A 425 13.30 32.12 15.15
N ARG A 426 12.43 32.75 14.34
CA ARG A 426 11.25 33.49 14.82
C ARG A 426 10.25 32.52 15.45
N GLU A 427 9.90 31.46 14.73
CA GLU A 427 8.96 30.43 15.13
C GLU A 427 9.44 29.76 16.43
N ARG A 428 10.74 29.37 16.49
CA ARG A 428 11.36 28.81 17.71
C ARG A 428 11.18 29.72 18.94
N ARG A 429 11.52 31.01 18.80
CA ARG A 429 11.45 31.99 19.90
C ARG A 429 10.01 32.19 20.37
N VAL A 430 9.06 32.34 19.44
CA VAL A 430 7.67 32.60 19.78
C VAL A 430 7.04 31.38 20.45
N LEU A 431 7.29 30.18 19.92
CA LEU A 431 6.80 28.95 20.52
C LEU A 431 7.37 28.75 21.93
N ALA A 432 8.69 28.90 22.11
CA ALA A 432 9.36 28.71 23.41
C ALA A 432 8.95 29.74 24.47
N LEU A 433 8.86 31.03 24.10
CA LEU A 433 8.73 32.13 25.08
C LEU A 433 7.29 32.59 25.27
N ARG A 434 6.40 32.38 24.30
CA ARG A 434 5.02 32.90 24.34
C ARG A 434 3.97 31.80 24.35
N VAL A 435 4.05 30.85 23.44
CA VAL A 435 3.00 29.83 23.27
C VAL A 435 3.09 28.78 24.37
N MET A 436 4.17 28.01 24.40
CA MET A 436 4.26 26.82 25.25
C MET A 436 4.11 27.12 26.76
N PRO A 437 4.73 28.17 27.33
CA PRO A 437 4.56 28.48 28.76
C PRO A 437 3.12 28.74 29.18
N PHE A 438 2.29 29.29 28.28
CA PHE A 438 0.87 29.52 28.57
C PHE A 438 0.08 28.20 28.59
N TRP A 439 0.44 27.25 27.73
CA TRP A 439 -0.29 25.99 27.55
C TRP A 439 0.20 24.83 28.42
N LEU A 440 1.40 24.91 29.03
CA LEU A 440 1.97 23.86 29.91
C LEU A 440 1.01 23.38 31.01
N THR A 441 0.11 24.24 31.49
CA THR A 441 -0.88 23.89 32.53
C THR A 441 -2.31 23.80 32.01
N ARG A 442 -2.51 23.87 30.68
CA ARG A 442 -3.83 24.02 30.03
C ARG A 442 -4.07 23.10 28.84
N TYR A 443 -3.09 22.30 28.44
CA TYR A 443 -3.26 21.33 27.36
C TYR A 443 -4.13 20.13 27.77
N MET A 444 -4.65 19.39 26.79
CA MET A 444 -5.68 18.36 26.97
C MET A 444 -5.39 17.38 28.11
N ALA A 445 -4.25 16.68 28.09
CA ALA A 445 -3.94 15.66 29.10
C ALA A 445 -3.84 16.24 30.53
N GLN A 446 -3.35 17.49 30.68
CA GLN A 446 -3.32 18.14 31.99
C GLN A 446 -4.72 18.47 32.49
N ARG A 447 -5.64 18.89 31.61
CA ARG A 447 -7.03 19.18 31.97
C ARG A 447 -7.84 17.91 32.24
N ALA A 448 -7.54 16.83 31.53
CA ALA A 448 -8.23 15.54 31.65
C ALA A 448 -7.85 14.80 32.95
N PHE A 449 -6.55 14.68 33.25
CA PHE A 449 -6.07 13.85 34.36
C PHE A 449 -5.66 14.63 35.62
N GLY A 450 -5.32 15.92 35.49
CA GLY A 450 -4.75 16.71 36.60
C GLY A 450 -3.37 16.23 37.06
N PHE A 451 -2.71 17.03 37.91
CA PHE A 451 -1.41 16.65 38.50
C PHE A 451 -1.61 15.76 39.74
N PRO A 452 -0.81 14.69 39.95
CA PRO A 452 0.34 14.24 39.15
C PRO A 452 0.01 13.19 38.07
N ARG A 453 -1.25 12.75 37.94
CA ARG A 453 -1.65 11.67 37.00
C ARG A 453 -1.35 12.00 35.54
N SER A 454 -1.47 13.26 35.13
CA SER A 454 -1.13 13.73 33.80
C SER A 454 0.33 13.45 33.41
N LEU A 455 1.27 13.56 34.35
CA LEU A 455 2.69 13.28 34.09
C LEU A 455 2.91 11.78 33.84
N ALA A 456 2.22 10.92 34.60
CA ALA A 456 2.28 9.48 34.40
C ALA A 456 1.69 9.08 33.04
N PHE A 457 0.53 9.66 32.69
CA PHE A 457 -0.10 9.47 31.38
C PHE A 457 0.83 9.91 30.24
N VAL A 458 1.34 11.15 30.26
CA VAL A 458 2.23 11.65 29.20
C VAL A 458 3.48 10.79 29.05
N LYS A 459 4.07 10.33 30.16
CA LYS A 459 5.23 9.41 30.11
C LYS A 459 4.86 8.10 29.42
N ASP A 460 3.71 7.53 29.72
CA ASP A 460 3.24 6.30 29.09
C ASP A 460 3.00 6.50 27.59
N GLN A 461 2.26 7.56 27.21
CA GLN A 461 1.95 7.90 25.82
C GLN A 461 3.20 8.20 24.97
N LEU A 462 4.22 8.86 25.53
CA LEU A 462 5.50 9.11 24.84
C LEU A 462 6.31 7.83 24.61
N THR A 463 6.01 6.73 25.30
CA THR A 463 6.64 5.43 25.04
C THR A 463 5.73 4.48 24.27
N ALA A 464 4.40 4.65 24.39
CA ALA A 464 3.34 3.86 23.77
C ALA A 464 3.61 2.35 23.81
N ARG A 465 4.20 1.87 24.91
CA ARG A 465 4.55 0.45 25.05
C ARG A 465 3.31 -0.42 25.19
N ARG A 466 2.30 0.08 25.91
CA ARG A 466 1.02 -0.58 26.16
C ARG A 466 0.02 -0.21 25.09
N TYR A 467 -0.26 1.08 24.99
CA TYR A 467 -1.15 1.67 24.01
C TYR A 467 -0.82 3.15 23.81
N LEU A 468 -1.34 3.73 22.74
CA LEU A 468 -1.33 5.15 22.44
C LEU A 468 -2.78 5.64 22.27
N ILE A 469 -3.16 6.73 22.93
CA ILE A 469 -4.47 7.38 22.79
C ILE A 469 -4.29 8.63 21.92
N ASN A 470 -4.69 8.51 20.65
CA ASN A 470 -4.56 9.58 19.66
C ASN A 470 -5.53 10.73 19.94
N GLU A 471 -6.72 10.46 20.50
CA GLU A 471 -7.70 11.50 20.86
C GLU A 471 -7.18 12.53 21.86
N SER A 472 -6.09 12.22 22.57
CA SER A 472 -5.43 13.18 23.44
C SER A 472 -4.89 14.40 22.66
N GLY A 473 -4.71 14.24 21.35
CA GLY A 473 -4.30 15.29 20.41
C GLY A 473 -5.44 15.99 19.67
N GLY A 474 -6.70 15.65 19.95
CA GLY A 474 -7.90 16.12 19.25
C GLY A 474 -8.68 14.97 18.62
N ILE A 475 -9.97 15.16 18.35
CA ILE A 475 -10.80 14.17 17.66
C ILE A 475 -10.97 14.58 16.19
N ALA A 476 -10.76 13.63 15.28
CA ALA A 476 -10.96 13.78 13.85
C ALA A 476 -11.54 12.47 13.27
N HIS A 477 -11.08 11.98 12.11
CA HIS A 477 -11.59 10.76 11.45
C HIS A 477 -13.08 10.86 11.09
N LEU A 478 -13.39 11.78 10.18
CA LEU A 478 -14.75 12.08 9.76
C LEU A 478 -14.80 12.54 8.30
N VAL A 479 -16.00 12.49 7.74
CA VAL A 479 -16.34 13.00 6.41
C VAL A 479 -17.35 14.14 6.59
N PRO A 480 -16.96 15.41 6.41
CA PRO A 480 -17.88 16.53 6.55
C PRO A 480 -18.99 16.51 5.48
N ASP A 481 -20.16 17.05 5.83
CA ASP A 481 -21.29 17.26 4.92
C ASP A 481 -21.03 18.44 3.98
N TYR A 482 -20.09 18.25 3.05
CA TYR A 482 -19.80 19.24 2.03
C TYR A 482 -21.00 19.47 1.11
N ALA A 483 -21.78 18.43 0.80
CA ALA A 483 -22.97 18.56 -0.03
C ALA A 483 -23.94 19.62 0.52
N ARG A 484 -24.22 19.59 1.83
CA ARG A 484 -25.03 20.62 2.49
C ARG A 484 -24.41 22.02 2.39
N LEU A 485 -23.13 22.16 2.69
CA LEU A 485 -22.45 23.46 2.62
C LEU A 485 -22.54 24.05 1.20
N LEU A 486 -22.34 23.23 0.17
CA LEU A 486 -22.39 23.67 -1.22
C LEU A 486 -23.81 24.05 -1.66
N ALA A 487 -24.83 23.35 -1.15
CA ALA A 487 -26.24 23.58 -1.50
C ALA A 487 -26.88 24.76 -0.75
N GLU A 488 -26.52 24.99 0.50
CA GLU A 488 -27.15 26.00 1.37
C GLU A 488 -26.29 27.26 1.56
N GLY A 489 -24.97 27.12 1.51
CA GLY A 489 -24.03 28.14 1.97
C GLY A 489 -24.10 28.37 3.49
N THR A 490 -23.12 29.11 4.03
CA THR A 490 -23.11 29.44 5.47
C THR A 490 -24.27 30.33 5.87
N GLU A 491 -24.82 31.14 4.95
CA GLU A 491 -25.98 31.98 5.21
C GLU A 491 -27.25 31.16 5.49
N GLY A 492 -27.47 30.07 4.74
CA GLY A 492 -28.57 29.13 4.95
C GLY A 492 -28.44 28.37 6.27
N ILE A 493 -27.25 27.79 6.51
CA ILE A 493 -26.96 27.05 7.75
C ILE A 493 -27.11 27.97 8.98
N ALA A 494 -26.60 29.21 8.91
CA ALA A 494 -26.74 30.17 10.00
C ALA A 494 -28.18 30.65 10.20
N ALA A 495 -29.00 30.70 9.14
CA ALA A 495 -30.42 31.03 9.26
C ALA A 495 -31.19 29.94 10.00
N GLU A 496 -30.93 28.66 9.70
CA GLU A 496 -31.50 27.54 10.46
C GLU A 496 -31.05 27.57 11.93
N ALA A 497 -29.77 27.83 12.18
CA ALA A 497 -29.24 27.94 13.54
C ALA A 497 -29.98 29.03 14.34
N ARG A 498 -30.22 30.21 13.74
CA ARG A 498 -31.01 31.29 14.37
C ARG A 498 -32.42 30.87 14.72
N GLU A 499 -33.11 30.22 13.79
CA GLU A 499 -34.49 29.77 13.98
C GLU A 499 -34.58 28.75 15.14
N ARG A 500 -33.66 27.79 15.17
CA ARG A 500 -33.58 26.80 16.26
C ARG A 500 -33.20 27.44 17.58
N ALA A 501 -32.23 28.35 17.60
CA ALA A 501 -31.83 29.08 18.81
C ALA A 501 -32.98 29.91 19.41
N ALA A 502 -33.80 30.54 18.56
CA ALA A 502 -34.94 31.35 18.98
C ALA A 502 -36.04 30.54 19.68
N THR A 503 -36.21 29.27 19.31
CA THR A 503 -37.22 28.37 19.88
C THR A 503 -36.67 27.45 20.98
N ALA A 504 -35.35 27.43 21.18
CA ALA A 504 -34.66 26.59 22.16
C ALA A 504 -35.02 26.97 23.60
N THR A 505 -35.49 25.99 24.39
CA THR A 505 -35.71 26.15 25.84
C THR A 505 -34.46 25.83 26.66
N GLU A 506 -33.64 24.88 26.20
CA GLU A 506 -32.40 24.46 26.86
C GLU A 506 -31.24 25.39 26.49
N ALA A 507 -30.58 25.95 27.51
CA ALA A 507 -29.46 26.87 27.30
C ALA A 507 -28.29 26.23 26.54
N GLY A 508 -27.97 24.96 26.80
CA GLY A 508 -26.88 24.26 26.12
C GLY A 508 -27.10 24.13 24.60
N ARG A 509 -28.33 23.77 24.19
CA ARG A 509 -28.69 23.69 22.77
C ARG A 509 -28.67 25.05 22.09
N ARG A 510 -29.21 26.08 22.77
CA ARG A 510 -29.14 27.46 22.28
C ARG A 510 -27.69 27.90 22.03
N GLN A 511 -26.80 27.62 22.97
CA GLN A 511 -25.38 27.94 22.87
C GLN A 511 -24.68 27.19 21.72
N PHE A 512 -25.11 25.98 21.40
CA PHE A 512 -24.63 25.24 20.23
C PHE A 512 -24.98 25.98 18.94
N TRP A 513 -26.24 26.35 18.73
CA TRP A 513 -26.64 27.07 17.51
C TRP A 513 -26.04 28.48 17.43
N GLU A 514 -25.90 29.18 18.57
CA GLU A 514 -25.14 30.45 18.64
C GLU A 514 -23.69 30.27 18.19
N ALA A 515 -23.04 29.16 18.59
CA ALA A 515 -21.68 28.83 18.16
C ALA A 515 -21.60 28.52 16.66
N VAL A 516 -22.60 27.85 16.09
CA VAL A 516 -22.72 27.59 14.63
C VAL A 516 -22.75 28.90 13.83
N GLU A 517 -23.53 29.90 14.28
CA GLU A 517 -23.55 31.20 13.62
C GLU A 517 -22.20 31.92 13.64
N ILE A 518 -21.46 31.79 14.75
CA ILE A 518 -20.13 32.42 14.90
C ILE A 518 -19.13 31.79 13.94
N VAL A 519 -19.12 30.45 13.80
CA VAL A 519 -18.19 29.78 12.86
C VAL A 519 -18.57 30.02 11.39
N CYS A 520 -19.87 30.08 11.06
CA CYS A 520 -20.35 30.50 9.73
C CYS A 520 -19.78 31.87 9.36
N ARG A 521 -19.88 32.85 10.28
CA ARG A 521 -19.30 34.18 10.08
C ARG A 521 -17.77 34.14 9.92
N GLY A 522 -17.09 33.25 10.65
CA GLY A 522 -15.64 33.08 10.51
C GLY A 522 -15.22 32.59 9.12
N LEU A 523 -15.99 31.68 8.51
CA LEU A 523 -15.78 31.24 7.13
C LEU A 523 -16.01 32.38 6.13
N GLU A 524 -17.09 33.14 6.30
CA GLU A 524 -17.41 34.30 5.46
C GLU A 524 -16.32 35.39 5.52
N GLU A 525 -15.83 35.70 6.73
CA GLU A 525 -14.74 36.65 6.95
C GLU A 525 -13.43 36.15 6.32
N MET A 526 -13.15 34.85 6.38
CA MET A 526 -11.98 34.28 5.71
C MET A 526 -12.08 34.45 4.18
N ALA A 527 -13.23 34.09 3.59
CA ALA A 527 -13.43 34.19 2.14
C ALA A 527 -13.38 35.64 1.64
N ALA A 528 -13.98 36.57 2.38
CA ALA A 528 -13.95 38.00 2.05
C ALA A 528 -12.52 38.56 1.97
N ARG A 529 -11.61 38.09 2.83
CA ARG A 529 -10.19 38.48 2.78
C ARG A 529 -9.46 37.95 1.55
N TYR A 530 -9.80 36.75 1.09
CA TYR A 530 -9.25 36.21 -0.16
C TYR A 530 -9.83 36.93 -1.38
N ALA A 531 -11.10 37.34 -1.34
CA ALA A 531 -11.68 38.18 -2.38
C ALA A 531 -10.98 39.53 -2.49
N GLU A 532 -10.75 40.20 -1.35
CA GLU A 532 -10.03 41.47 -1.31
C GLU A 532 -8.59 41.34 -1.83
N LEU A 533 -7.85 40.34 -1.36
CA LEU A 533 -6.49 40.07 -1.84
C LEU A 533 -6.44 39.79 -3.35
N ALA A 534 -7.39 39.01 -3.88
CA ALA A 534 -7.47 38.74 -5.31
C ALA A 534 -7.75 40.02 -6.12
N ARG A 535 -8.62 40.91 -5.63
CA ARG A 535 -8.87 42.23 -6.27
C ARG A 535 -7.64 43.11 -6.26
N GLU A 536 -6.93 43.17 -5.13
CA GLU A 536 -5.68 43.94 -5.02
C GLU A 536 -4.64 43.44 -6.02
N MET A 537 -4.43 42.13 -6.07
CA MET A 537 -3.48 41.51 -7.01
C MET A 537 -3.88 41.74 -8.47
N ALA A 538 -5.18 41.63 -8.80
CA ALA A 538 -5.68 41.91 -10.15
C ALA A 538 -5.42 43.37 -10.57
N GLY A 539 -5.52 44.32 -9.63
CA GLY A 539 -5.28 45.74 -9.88
C GLY A 539 -3.82 46.09 -10.22
N THR A 540 -2.87 45.21 -9.89
CA THR A 540 -1.44 45.37 -10.18
C THR A 540 -0.89 44.34 -11.16
N GLU A 541 -1.74 43.48 -11.73
CA GLU A 541 -1.35 42.41 -12.64
C GLU A 541 -1.24 42.90 -14.09
N ASP A 542 -0.09 42.63 -14.70
CA ASP A 542 0.25 43.07 -16.06
C ASP A 542 -0.27 42.08 -17.11
N ASP A 543 -0.26 40.76 -16.83
CA ASP A 543 -0.80 39.75 -17.75
C ASP A 543 -2.33 39.81 -17.78
N PRO A 544 -2.95 40.16 -18.93
CA PRO A 544 -4.41 40.23 -19.04
C PRO A 544 -5.13 38.91 -18.72
N ARG A 545 -4.49 37.77 -19.00
CA ARG A 545 -5.06 36.45 -18.69
C ARG A 545 -5.09 36.25 -17.18
N ARG A 546 -3.93 36.41 -16.52
CA ARG A 546 -3.85 36.25 -15.06
C ARG A 546 -4.72 37.25 -14.31
N ARG A 547 -4.81 38.49 -14.79
CA ARG A 547 -5.73 39.49 -14.24
C ARG A 547 -7.18 39.01 -14.28
N GLY A 548 -7.65 38.51 -15.42
CA GLY A 548 -9.01 37.96 -15.55
C GLY A 548 -9.26 36.73 -14.66
N GLU A 549 -8.23 35.91 -14.41
CA GLU A 549 -8.30 34.81 -13.45
C GLU A 549 -8.45 35.32 -12.01
N LEU A 550 -7.68 36.33 -11.61
CA LEU A 550 -7.74 36.94 -10.28
C LEU A 550 -9.08 37.65 -10.04
N GLU A 551 -9.62 38.35 -11.03
CA GLU A 551 -10.97 38.93 -10.98
C GLU A 551 -12.04 37.85 -10.79
N ARG A 552 -11.89 36.71 -11.48
CA ARG A 552 -12.78 35.56 -11.30
C ARG A 552 -12.65 34.95 -9.90
N ILE A 553 -11.43 34.78 -9.39
CA ILE A 553 -11.16 34.30 -8.03
C ILE A 553 -11.83 35.23 -7.01
N ALA A 554 -11.73 36.55 -7.19
CA ALA A 554 -12.41 37.52 -6.34
C ALA A 554 -13.92 37.30 -6.33
N ALA A 555 -14.54 37.20 -7.51
CA ALA A 555 -15.98 36.97 -7.63
C ALA A 555 -16.43 35.63 -7.01
N VAL A 556 -15.63 34.57 -7.16
CA VAL A 556 -15.89 33.27 -6.53
C VAL A 556 -15.82 33.40 -5.01
N CYS A 557 -14.76 33.99 -4.45
CA CYS A 557 -14.60 34.17 -3.01
C CYS A 557 -15.63 35.12 -2.38
N GLU A 558 -16.20 36.05 -3.13
CA GLU A 558 -17.32 36.89 -2.67
C GLU A 558 -18.63 36.09 -2.59
N ARG A 559 -18.78 35.09 -3.45
CA ARG A 559 -19.96 34.23 -3.49
C ARG A 559 -19.91 33.13 -2.43
N VAL A 560 -18.84 32.35 -2.40
CA VAL A 560 -18.70 31.16 -1.55
C VAL A 560 -17.68 31.35 -0.43
N PRO A 561 -17.89 30.77 0.77
CA PRO A 561 -18.93 29.80 1.12
C PRO A 561 -20.24 30.44 1.60
N ARG A 562 -20.38 31.76 1.54
CA ARG A 562 -21.56 32.47 2.07
C ARG A 562 -22.87 31.98 1.46
N HIS A 563 -22.91 31.93 0.14
CA HIS A 563 -24.08 31.53 -0.62
C HIS A 563 -23.87 30.18 -1.32
N PRO A 564 -24.94 29.52 -1.78
CA PRO A 564 -24.84 28.28 -2.54
C PRO A 564 -23.93 28.41 -3.77
N ALA A 565 -23.14 27.36 -4.01
CA ALA A 565 -22.33 27.23 -5.21
C ALA A 565 -23.23 27.05 -6.45
N ARG A 566 -22.83 27.61 -7.59
CA ARG A 566 -23.59 27.55 -8.85
C ARG A 566 -22.90 26.72 -9.94
N GLY A 567 -21.62 26.44 -9.76
CA GLY A 567 -20.76 25.73 -10.70
C GLY A 567 -19.55 25.13 -9.98
N LEU A 568 -18.74 24.41 -10.73
CA LEU A 568 -17.68 23.55 -10.22
C LEU A 568 -16.55 24.34 -9.55
N HIS A 569 -16.18 25.51 -10.08
CA HIS A 569 -15.16 26.37 -9.46
C HIS A 569 -15.62 26.89 -8.10
N GLU A 570 -16.86 27.37 -8.00
CA GLU A 570 -17.46 27.79 -6.72
C GLU A 570 -17.57 26.61 -5.74
N ALA A 571 -17.92 25.42 -6.22
CA ALA A 571 -18.03 24.22 -5.40
C ALA A 571 -16.69 23.80 -4.78
N PHE A 572 -15.64 23.67 -5.61
CA PHE A 572 -14.29 23.37 -5.11
C PHE A 572 -13.77 24.44 -4.15
N GLN A 573 -14.00 25.73 -4.44
CA GLN A 573 -13.51 26.81 -3.59
C GLN A 573 -14.22 26.85 -2.23
N SER A 574 -15.54 26.64 -2.21
CA SER A 574 -16.33 26.57 -0.97
C SER A 574 -15.87 25.40 -0.09
N LEU A 575 -15.73 24.21 -0.70
CA LEU A 575 -15.21 23.02 -0.05
C LEU A 575 -13.80 23.25 0.52
N LEU A 576 -12.91 23.85 -0.26
CA LEU A 576 -11.53 24.11 0.15
C LEU A 576 -11.47 25.07 1.35
N PHE A 577 -12.30 26.12 1.38
CA PHE A 577 -12.35 27.01 2.54
C PHE A 577 -12.82 26.27 3.80
N ALA A 578 -13.86 25.45 3.70
CA ALA A 578 -14.30 24.64 4.82
C ALA A 578 -13.24 23.61 5.25
N GLN A 579 -12.60 22.91 4.31
CA GLN A 579 -11.50 21.97 4.59
C GLN A 579 -10.34 22.66 5.33
N ILE A 580 -9.92 23.85 4.89
CA ILE A 580 -8.86 24.62 5.57
C ILE A 580 -9.30 24.99 6.99
N ALA A 581 -10.54 25.44 7.17
CA ALA A 581 -11.07 25.88 8.46
C ALA A 581 -11.25 24.72 9.46
N LEU A 582 -11.72 23.56 9.00
CA LEU A 582 -11.80 22.34 9.81
C LEU A 582 -10.41 21.93 10.31
N ASN A 583 -9.39 22.02 9.46
CA ASN A 583 -7.99 21.83 9.83
C ASN A 583 -7.42 22.94 10.74
N GLN A 584 -8.17 23.99 11.08
CA GLN A 584 -7.80 24.95 12.14
C GLN A 584 -8.52 24.67 13.47
N GLU A 585 -9.72 24.09 13.41
CA GLU A 585 -10.56 23.77 14.56
C GLU A 585 -9.96 22.61 15.36
N SER A 586 -9.77 21.47 14.69
CA SER A 586 -9.23 20.24 15.28
C SER A 586 -7.91 19.85 14.62
N LEU A 587 -7.30 18.76 15.12
CA LEU A 587 -6.07 18.17 14.60
C LEU A 587 -6.16 18.01 13.07
N ASP A 588 -5.08 18.37 12.38
CA ASP A 588 -4.96 18.31 10.92
C ASP A 588 -4.75 16.89 10.39
N ASN A 589 -5.55 15.92 10.87
CA ASN A 589 -5.45 14.51 10.53
C ASN A 589 -6.83 13.91 10.25
N ALA A 590 -6.96 13.14 9.17
CA ALA A 590 -8.14 12.36 8.80
C ALA A 590 -9.48 13.13 8.69
N ILE A 591 -9.43 14.43 8.38
CA ILE A 591 -10.60 15.21 7.95
C ILE A 591 -10.77 14.97 6.45
N CYS A 592 -11.65 14.07 6.06
CA CYS A 592 -11.66 13.49 4.71
C CYS A 592 -12.71 14.17 3.82
N PRO A 593 -12.32 14.66 2.62
CA PRO A 593 -13.29 15.17 1.65
C PRO A 593 -14.36 14.15 1.22
N GLY A 594 -14.04 12.85 1.27
CA GLY A 594 -15.00 11.78 1.01
C GLY A 594 -15.26 11.55 -0.48
N ARG A 595 -16.53 11.33 -0.84
CA ARG A 595 -16.99 10.98 -2.20
C ARG A 595 -17.09 12.20 -3.11
N LEU A 596 -15.97 12.84 -3.40
CA LEU A 596 -15.96 14.08 -4.19
C LEU A 596 -16.48 13.92 -5.61
N ASP A 597 -16.34 12.73 -6.20
CA ASP A 597 -16.92 12.43 -7.51
C ASP A 597 -18.45 12.49 -7.49
N GLN A 598 -19.09 12.21 -6.36
CA GLN A 598 -20.54 12.34 -6.19
C GLN A 598 -20.94 13.75 -5.73
N ILE A 599 -20.24 14.30 -4.74
CA ILE A 599 -20.54 15.63 -4.16
C ILE A 599 -20.44 16.74 -5.20
N LEU A 600 -19.47 16.63 -6.13
CA LEU A 600 -19.20 17.67 -7.13
C LEU A 600 -19.92 17.44 -8.47
N ALA A 601 -20.46 16.24 -8.72
CA ALA A 601 -21.12 15.89 -9.99
C ALA A 601 -22.23 16.87 -10.41
N PRO A 602 -23.16 17.28 -9.52
CA PRO A 602 -24.22 18.22 -9.92
C PRO A 602 -23.70 19.57 -10.42
N TYR A 603 -22.56 20.03 -9.88
CA TYR A 603 -21.95 21.30 -10.26
C TYR A 603 -21.18 21.22 -11.57
N TRP A 604 -20.53 20.08 -11.82
CA TRP A 604 -19.92 19.78 -13.12
C TRP A 604 -20.99 19.69 -14.22
N GLU A 605 -22.07 18.95 -13.98
CA GLU A 605 -23.16 18.81 -14.93
C GLU A 605 -23.80 20.16 -15.27
N ALA A 606 -23.99 21.02 -14.27
CA ALA A 606 -24.52 22.37 -14.48
C ALA A 606 -23.59 23.27 -15.32
N ASP A 607 -22.27 23.19 -15.13
CA ASP A 607 -21.30 23.94 -15.92
C ASP A 607 -21.18 23.40 -17.35
N ARG A 608 -21.15 22.08 -17.51
CA ARG A 608 -21.10 21.42 -18.82
C ARG A 608 -22.35 21.73 -19.64
N ALA A 609 -23.54 21.61 -19.05
CA ALA A 609 -24.80 21.92 -19.73
C ALA A 609 -24.91 23.38 -20.16
N ALA A 610 -24.29 24.29 -19.40
CA ALA A 610 -24.26 25.71 -19.72
C ALA A 610 -23.06 26.15 -20.60
N GLY A 611 -22.17 25.21 -20.96
CA GLY A 611 -20.95 25.52 -21.72
C GLY A 611 -19.97 26.44 -20.98
N ARG A 612 -20.00 26.46 -19.63
CA ARG A 612 -19.12 27.31 -18.80
C ARG A 612 -17.74 26.70 -18.59
N LEU A 613 -17.67 25.36 -18.54
CA LEU A 613 -16.44 24.58 -18.43
C LEU A 613 -16.51 23.38 -19.38
N ASP A 614 -15.36 22.99 -19.89
CA ASP A 614 -15.13 21.78 -20.67
C ASP A 614 -14.30 20.77 -19.85
N GLU A 615 -13.98 19.62 -20.46
CA GLU A 615 -13.21 18.56 -19.82
C GLU A 615 -11.81 19.01 -19.39
N THR A 616 -11.21 19.96 -20.11
CA THR A 616 -9.93 20.58 -19.75
C THR A 616 -10.07 21.35 -18.45
N GLY A 617 -11.12 22.18 -18.32
CA GLY A 617 -11.43 22.91 -17.10
C GLY A 617 -11.76 22.01 -15.91
N LEU A 618 -12.46 20.89 -16.14
CA LEU A 618 -12.70 19.85 -15.12
C LEU A 618 -11.38 19.31 -14.57
N ARG A 619 -10.47 18.87 -15.46
CA ARG A 619 -9.17 18.31 -15.06
C ARG A 619 -8.26 19.37 -14.44
N GLU A 620 -8.30 20.61 -14.91
CA GLU A 620 -7.54 21.70 -14.32
C GLU A 620 -7.95 21.94 -12.85
N LEU A 621 -9.26 21.98 -12.55
CA LEU A 621 -9.75 22.16 -11.18
C LEU A 621 -9.44 20.95 -10.28
N VAL A 622 -9.61 19.72 -10.77
CA VAL A 622 -9.22 18.49 -10.04
C VAL A 622 -7.71 18.49 -9.75
N GLY A 623 -6.89 18.88 -10.73
CA GLY A 623 -5.45 18.99 -10.57
C GLY A 623 -5.05 20.07 -9.56
N CYS A 624 -5.65 21.27 -9.63
CA CYS A 624 -5.44 22.34 -8.66
C CYS A 624 -5.81 21.89 -7.24
N PHE A 625 -6.94 21.22 -7.06
CA PHE A 625 -7.38 20.69 -5.77
C PHE A 625 -6.40 19.64 -5.24
N THR A 626 -5.99 18.70 -6.09
CA THR A 626 -5.03 17.63 -5.75
C THR A 626 -3.72 18.23 -5.24
N VAL A 627 -3.16 19.20 -5.97
CA VAL A 627 -1.92 19.86 -5.57
C VAL A 627 -2.09 20.64 -4.26
N LYS A 628 -3.21 21.36 -4.12
CA LYS A 628 -3.52 22.18 -2.94
C LYS A 628 -3.60 21.34 -1.66
N MET A 629 -4.23 20.16 -1.72
CA MET A 629 -4.35 19.24 -0.59
C MET A 629 -2.99 18.73 -0.08
N SER A 630 -1.94 18.79 -0.89
CA SER A 630 -0.56 18.45 -0.51
C SER A 630 0.24 19.56 0.16
N GLU A 631 -0.35 20.74 0.37
CA GLU A 631 0.28 21.87 1.08
C GLU A 631 0.31 21.69 2.60
N ILE A 632 -0.52 20.81 3.16
CA ILE A 632 -0.58 20.53 4.60
C ILE A 632 0.30 19.34 4.97
N VAL A 633 1.02 19.43 6.10
CA VAL A 633 1.80 18.33 6.68
C VAL A 633 1.53 18.25 8.18
N PRO A 634 1.57 17.07 8.82
CA PRO A 634 1.35 16.97 10.26
C PRO A 634 2.60 17.40 11.05
N VAL A 635 2.41 17.90 12.27
CA VAL A 635 3.52 18.23 13.20
C VAL A 635 3.46 17.36 14.45
N PHE A 636 4.23 16.27 14.44
CA PHE A 636 4.35 15.35 15.58
C PHE A 636 5.73 15.44 16.28
N SER A 637 5.81 14.96 17.52
CA SER A 637 7.08 14.81 18.25
C SER A 637 7.86 13.66 17.63
N ARG A 638 9.18 13.63 17.79
CA ARG A 638 10.06 12.61 17.21
C ARG A 638 9.64 11.20 17.61
N ARG A 639 9.07 11.03 18.81
CA ARG A 639 8.56 9.73 19.26
C ARG A 639 7.26 9.38 18.55
N LEU A 640 6.31 10.31 18.48
CA LEU A 640 5.03 10.10 17.79
C LEU A 640 5.19 9.92 16.28
N THR A 641 6.20 10.54 15.67
CA THR A 641 6.57 10.34 14.25
C THR A 641 6.91 8.88 13.93
N ARG A 642 7.36 8.08 14.90
CA ARG A 642 7.64 6.64 14.67
C ARG A 642 6.37 5.82 14.47
N PHE A 643 5.24 6.29 15.00
CA PHE A 643 3.94 5.64 14.85
C PHE A 643 3.18 6.18 13.62
N HIS A 644 3.50 7.41 13.19
CA HIS A 644 2.82 8.11 12.09
C HIS A 644 3.83 8.59 11.02
N GLY A 645 4.68 7.68 10.54
CA GLY A 645 5.70 7.98 9.54
C GLY A 645 5.14 8.54 8.22
N GLY A 646 5.99 9.16 7.39
CA GLY A 646 5.60 9.55 6.01
C GLY A 646 4.89 10.90 5.82
N MET A 647 4.80 11.76 6.84
CA MET A 647 4.12 13.07 6.77
C MET A 647 2.67 12.96 6.28
N PHE A 648 1.96 11.96 6.77
CA PHE A 648 0.61 11.63 6.33
C PHE A 648 -0.46 12.38 7.15
N ASN A 649 -1.42 13.03 6.47
CA ASN A 649 -2.57 13.69 7.09
C ASN A 649 -3.87 12.88 6.91
N GLY A 650 -3.87 11.76 6.18
CA GLY A 650 -5.04 10.90 6.03
C GLY A 650 -6.29 11.52 5.43
N GLN A 651 -6.18 12.57 4.61
CA GLN A 651 -7.37 13.24 4.05
C GLN A 651 -7.85 12.47 2.82
N THR A 652 -8.83 11.60 3.01
CA THR A 652 -9.25 10.63 2.00
C THR A 652 -10.25 11.20 1.00
N VAL A 653 -9.96 10.99 -0.29
CA VAL A 653 -10.91 11.13 -1.40
C VAL A 653 -11.12 9.75 -2.00
N VAL A 654 -12.37 9.32 -2.04
CA VAL A 654 -12.76 8.04 -2.63
C VAL A 654 -13.64 8.27 -3.85
N VAL A 655 -13.49 7.43 -4.86
CA VAL A 655 -14.28 7.48 -6.10
C VAL A 655 -14.86 6.12 -6.45
N GLY A 656 -15.90 6.10 -7.29
CA GLY A 656 -16.60 4.89 -7.71
C GLY A 656 -17.50 4.30 -6.61
N GLY A 657 -17.67 2.99 -6.63
CA GLY A 657 -18.58 2.28 -5.72
C GLY A 657 -20.04 2.41 -6.14
N THR A 658 -20.94 2.32 -5.16
CA THR A 658 -22.40 2.39 -5.40
C THR A 658 -23.02 3.69 -4.86
N ASP A 659 -24.11 4.15 -5.45
CA ASP A 659 -24.97 5.19 -4.87
C ASP A 659 -25.78 4.65 -3.67
N ARG A 660 -26.64 5.49 -3.09
CA ARG A 660 -27.45 5.11 -1.91
C ARG A 660 -28.43 3.98 -2.25
N GLU A 661 -28.91 3.96 -3.48
CA GLU A 661 -29.86 3.00 -4.04
C GLU A 661 -29.19 1.65 -4.39
N GLY A 662 -27.87 1.65 -4.57
CA GLY A 662 -27.05 0.48 -4.86
C GLY A 662 -26.64 0.33 -6.33
N ALA A 663 -26.89 1.33 -7.17
CA ALA A 663 -26.41 1.35 -8.56
C ALA A 663 -24.94 1.82 -8.62
N ASP A 664 -24.22 1.45 -9.68
CA ASP A 664 -22.85 1.96 -9.90
C ASP A 664 -22.83 3.49 -9.96
N ALA A 665 -21.84 4.08 -9.29
CA ALA A 665 -21.70 5.53 -9.14
C ALA A 665 -20.57 6.12 -10.01
N THR A 666 -20.01 5.36 -10.95
CA THR A 666 -18.90 5.82 -11.80
C THR A 666 -19.37 6.95 -12.72
N ASN A 667 -18.67 8.09 -12.70
CA ASN A 667 -19.03 9.27 -13.49
C ASN A 667 -17.79 10.04 -14.04
N GLU A 668 -18.00 11.16 -14.74
CA GLU A 668 -16.91 11.95 -15.35
C GLU A 668 -15.86 12.49 -14.36
N LEU A 669 -16.27 12.81 -13.13
CA LEU A 669 -15.33 13.17 -12.06
C LEU A 669 -14.53 11.98 -11.57
N THR A 670 -15.14 10.78 -11.51
CA THR A 670 -14.42 9.53 -11.19
C THR A 670 -13.20 9.39 -12.10
N TRP A 671 -13.38 9.56 -13.41
CA TRP A 671 -12.28 9.48 -14.39
C TRP A 671 -11.23 10.59 -14.22
N ALA A 672 -11.66 11.84 -13.98
CA ALA A 672 -10.71 12.94 -13.75
C ALA A 672 -9.85 12.74 -12.48
N PHE A 673 -10.43 12.17 -11.42
CA PHE A 673 -9.67 11.80 -10.23
C PHE A 673 -8.76 10.59 -10.44
N LEU A 674 -9.17 9.58 -11.23
CA LEU A 674 -8.29 8.48 -11.63
C LEU A 674 -7.06 8.99 -12.40
N ASP A 675 -7.24 9.95 -13.31
CA ASP A 675 -6.11 10.59 -14.00
C ASP A 675 -5.16 11.29 -13.02
N ALA A 676 -5.71 11.95 -11.98
CA ALA A 676 -4.89 12.58 -10.94
C ALA A 676 -4.06 11.55 -10.13
N MET A 677 -4.64 10.37 -9.86
CA MET A 677 -3.97 9.25 -9.19
C MET A 677 -2.84 8.66 -10.04
N ASP A 678 -3.02 8.63 -11.36
CA ASP A 678 -2.06 8.09 -12.31
C ASP A 678 -0.89 9.06 -12.58
N GLU A 679 -1.21 10.29 -12.96
CA GLU A 679 -0.22 11.25 -13.48
C GLU A 679 0.40 12.13 -12.38
N LEU A 680 -0.42 12.70 -11.48
CA LEU A 680 0.09 13.70 -10.54
C LEU A 680 0.83 13.06 -9.36
N ARG A 681 0.37 11.89 -8.89
CA ARG A 681 1.01 11.09 -7.81
C ARG A 681 1.41 11.94 -6.59
N MET A 682 0.50 12.82 -6.16
CA MET A 682 0.72 13.71 -5.02
C MET A 682 0.59 12.97 -3.69
N ARG A 683 1.23 13.48 -2.62
CA ARG A 683 1.19 12.87 -1.27
C ARG A 683 -0.21 12.90 -0.64
N GLN A 684 -1.00 13.91 -0.99
CA GLN A 684 -2.39 14.08 -0.60
C GLN A 684 -3.19 14.55 -1.84
N PRO A 685 -4.50 14.29 -1.91
CA PRO A 685 -5.30 13.48 -0.98
C PRO A 685 -4.86 12.02 -0.90
N ASN A 686 -5.29 11.31 0.15
CA ASN A 686 -5.20 9.86 0.18
C ASN A 686 -6.29 9.31 -0.75
N TYR A 687 -5.90 8.78 -1.91
CA TYR A 687 -6.86 8.40 -2.95
C TYR A 687 -7.29 6.93 -2.85
N HIS A 688 -8.59 6.71 -2.98
CA HIS A 688 -9.24 5.41 -2.87
C HIS A 688 -10.20 5.16 -4.04
N ALA A 689 -10.41 3.88 -4.36
CA ALA A 689 -11.35 3.41 -5.36
C ALA A 689 -12.25 2.33 -4.72
N ARG A 690 -13.56 2.52 -4.82
CA ARG A 690 -14.55 1.53 -4.38
C ARG A 690 -14.93 0.61 -5.52
N LEU A 691 -14.89 -0.68 -5.25
CA LEU A 691 -15.19 -1.77 -6.18
C LEU A 691 -16.36 -2.59 -5.64
N HIS A 692 -17.28 -2.93 -6.54
CA HIS A 692 -18.39 -3.85 -6.29
C HIS A 692 -18.48 -4.87 -7.44
N PRO A 693 -19.22 -5.98 -7.27
CA PRO A 693 -19.30 -7.04 -8.28
C PRO A 693 -19.78 -6.57 -9.67
N ASP A 694 -20.59 -5.52 -9.70
CA ASP A 694 -21.16 -4.94 -10.93
C ASP A 694 -20.40 -3.69 -11.40
N SER A 695 -19.21 -3.41 -10.87
CA SER A 695 -18.42 -2.25 -11.30
C SER A 695 -18.11 -2.32 -12.81
N PRO A 696 -18.20 -1.21 -13.55
CA PRO A 696 -17.96 -1.20 -14.99
C PRO A 696 -16.58 -1.78 -15.33
N PRO A 697 -16.46 -2.70 -16.32
CA PRO A 697 -15.17 -3.29 -16.68
C PRO A 697 -14.09 -2.26 -16.99
N ALA A 698 -14.43 -1.19 -17.71
CA ALA A 698 -13.50 -0.10 -18.02
C ALA A 698 -12.96 0.60 -16.75
N TYR A 699 -13.77 0.72 -15.69
CA TYR A 699 -13.35 1.33 -14.43
C TYR A 699 -12.36 0.43 -13.71
N VAL A 700 -12.67 -0.87 -13.63
CA VAL A 700 -11.79 -1.89 -13.03
C VAL A 700 -10.46 -1.97 -13.79
N GLU A 701 -10.50 -2.00 -15.12
CA GLU A 701 -9.32 -2.02 -15.98
C GLU A 701 -8.46 -0.77 -15.79
N ARG A 702 -9.08 0.42 -15.69
CA ARG A 702 -8.34 1.68 -15.44
C ARG A 702 -7.67 1.66 -14.06
N VAL A 703 -8.37 1.23 -13.01
CA VAL A 703 -7.79 1.10 -11.67
C VAL A 703 -6.62 0.11 -11.67
N ALA A 704 -6.77 -1.04 -12.32
CA ALA A 704 -5.70 -2.03 -12.44
C ALA A 704 -4.49 -1.49 -13.24
N ALA A 705 -4.73 -0.74 -14.32
CA ALA A 705 -3.68 -0.13 -15.12
C ALA A 705 -2.84 0.88 -14.31
N ILE A 706 -3.50 1.71 -13.48
CA ILE A 706 -2.83 2.69 -12.61
C ILE A 706 -1.91 1.98 -11.60
N LEU A 707 -2.41 0.92 -10.95
CA LEU A 707 -1.64 0.15 -9.98
C LEU A 707 -0.47 -0.60 -10.65
N ARG A 708 -0.70 -1.19 -11.83
CA ARG A 708 0.35 -1.81 -12.64
C ARG A 708 1.43 -0.80 -13.06
N GLY A 709 1.04 0.46 -13.31
CA GLY A 709 1.96 1.57 -13.59
C GLY A 709 2.79 2.06 -12.39
N GLY A 710 2.75 1.34 -11.26
CA GLY A 710 3.54 1.63 -10.08
C GLY A 710 3.01 2.77 -9.21
N SER A 711 1.76 3.19 -9.41
CA SER A 711 1.13 4.16 -8.50
C SER A 711 0.81 3.51 -7.16
N ALA A 712 1.01 4.26 -6.06
CA ALA A 712 0.65 3.83 -4.70
C ALA A 712 -0.84 4.08 -4.38
N ALA A 713 -1.60 4.64 -5.33
CA ALA A 713 -3.02 4.90 -5.26
C ALA A 713 -3.69 4.47 -6.58
N PRO A 714 -5.00 4.13 -6.57
CA PRO A 714 -5.88 4.15 -5.42
C PRO A 714 -5.70 2.95 -4.48
N SER A 715 -5.93 3.17 -3.19
CA SER A 715 -6.26 2.08 -2.26
C SER A 715 -7.63 1.49 -2.62
N LEU A 716 -7.77 0.17 -2.55
CA LEU A 716 -8.97 -0.53 -3.00
C LEU A 716 -9.93 -0.83 -1.84
N MET A 717 -11.21 -0.50 -2.05
CA MET A 717 -12.29 -0.73 -1.10
C MET A 717 -13.31 -1.69 -1.68
N ASN A 718 -13.62 -2.78 -0.98
CA ASN A 718 -14.54 -3.82 -1.45
C ASN A 718 -15.93 -3.63 -0.83
N ASP A 719 -16.87 -3.12 -1.62
CA ASP A 719 -18.26 -2.87 -1.19
C ASP A 719 -18.94 -4.16 -0.69
N ALA A 720 -18.64 -5.32 -1.31
CA ALA A 720 -19.25 -6.60 -0.93
C ALA A 720 -18.85 -7.07 0.48
N ALA A 721 -17.73 -6.56 1.02
CA ALA A 721 -17.31 -6.81 2.39
C ALA A 721 -17.70 -5.66 3.33
N VAL A 722 -17.49 -4.41 2.90
CA VAL A 722 -17.64 -3.22 3.75
C VAL A 722 -19.11 -2.90 4.03
N VAL A 723 -19.99 -2.94 3.02
CA VAL A 723 -21.40 -2.58 3.19
C VAL A 723 -22.10 -3.50 4.20
N PRO A 724 -21.98 -4.85 4.10
CA PRO A 724 -22.56 -5.73 5.12
C PRO A 724 -21.95 -5.52 6.51
N MET A 725 -20.65 -5.24 6.60
CA MET A 725 -19.98 -4.97 7.87
C MET A 725 -20.58 -3.73 8.56
N LEU A 726 -20.75 -2.61 7.85
CA LEU A 726 -21.36 -1.40 8.40
C LEU A 726 -22.81 -1.63 8.83
N VAL A 727 -23.61 -2.32 8.01
CA VAL A 727 -24.99 -2.68 8.36
C VAL A 727 -25.05 -3.53 9.63
N SER A 728 -24.13 -4.51 9.77
CA SER A 728 -24.05 -5.35 10.98
C SER A 728 -23.75 -4.58 12.26
N ARG A 729 -23.22 -3.35 12.14
CA ARG A 729 -22.90 -2.43 13.25
C ARG A 729 -23.96 -1.35 13.48
N GLY A 730 -25.10 -1.41 12.77
CA GLY A 730 -26.25 -0.54 12.99
C GLY A 730 -26.35 0.67 12.04
N THR A 731 -25.46 0.78 11.06
CA THR A 731 -25.58 1.78 9.99
C THR A 731 -26.74 1.41 9.07
N SER A 732 -27.54 2.40 8.62
CA SER A 732 -28.59 2.15 7.63
C SER A 732 -28.00 1.62 6.31
N LEU A 733 -28.74 0.84 5.54
CA LEU A 733 -28.23 0.29 4.28
C LEU A 733 -27.81 1.39 3.29
N GLU A 734 -28.59 2.46 3.19
CA GLU A 734 -28.29 3.58 2.31
C GLU A 734 -26.99 4.30 2.72
N ASP A 735 -26.80 4.55 4.02
CA ASP A 735 -25.59 5.20 4.52
C ASP A 735 -24.37 4.27 4.48
N ALA A 736 -24.60 2.96 4.62
CA ALA A 736 -23.56 1.95 4.46
C ALA A 736 -23.10 1.83 3.01
N ARG A 737 -23.99 2.03 2.03
CA ARG A 737 -23.63 2.12 0.60
C ARG A 737 -22.97 3.45 0.26
N ASP A 738 -23.34 4.52 0.94
CA ASP A 738 -22.73 5.84 0.77
C ASP A 738 -21.53 6.07 1.70
N TYR A 739 -20.75 5.02 1.98
CA TYR A 739 -19.60 5.13 2.85
C TYR A 739 -18.39 5.74 2.15
N SER A 740 -17.50 6.29 2.96
CA SER A 740 -16.12 6.60 2.58
C SER A 740 -15.17 6.06 3.64
N PRO A 741 -13.98 5.56 3.26
CA PRO A 741 -12.89 5.44 4.21
C PRO A 741 -12.50 6.81 4.77
N VAL A 742 -12.11 6.84 6.05
CA VAL A 742 -11.48 7.99 6.71
C VAL A 742 -10.07 7.63 7.13
N GLY A 743 -9.13 8.58 7.04
CA GLY A 743 -7.75 8.33 7.42
C GLY A 743 -7.06 7.36 6.47
N CYS A 744 -6.81 6.14 6.96
CA CYS A 744 -6.11 5.10 6.22
C CYS A 744 -7.11 4.29 5.38
N ILE A 745 -7.97 3.51 6.03
CA ILE A 745 -8.86 2.52 5.41
C ILE A 745 -10.22 2.39 6.10
N GLU A 746 -10.48 3.15 7.15
CA GLU A 746 -11.59 2.86 8.06
C GLU A 746 -12.93 3.36 7.49
N PRO A 747 -13.87 2.49 7.12
CA PRO A 747 -15.09 2.91 6.45
C PRO A 747 -16.08 3.52 7.45
N VAL A 748 -16.66 4.65 7.08
CA VAL A 748 -17.69 5.35 7.86
C VAL A 748 -18.79 5.86 6.94
N ALA A 749 -19.99 6.07 7.49
CA ALA A 749 -21.06 6.71 6.74
C ALA A 749 -20.73 8.18 6.49
N CYS A 750 -20.78 8.62 5.22
CA CYS A 750 -20.50 10.01 4.87
C CYS A 750 -21.45 10.96 5.61
N ALA A 751 -20.91 12.11 6.06
CA ALA A 751 -21.64 13.17 6.74
C ALA A 751 -22.36 12.79 8.05
N ALA A 752 -22.32 11.53 8.49
CA ALA A 752 -23.21 11.03 9.55
C ALA A 752 -22.46 10.39 10.73
N SER A 753 -21.23 9.96 10.48
CA SER A 753 -20.40 9.29 11.46
C SER A 753 -19.39 10.24 12.10
N PHE A 754 -19.40 10.30 13.43
CA PHE A 754 -18.29 10.79 14.24
C PHE A 754 -17.64 9.58 14.92
N ALA A 755 -16.76 8.91 14.17
CA ALA A 755 -16.39 7.52 14.46
C ALA A 755 -15.01 7.32 15.09
N SER A 756 -14.22 8.40 15.27
CA SER A 756 -12.88 8.40 15.88
C SER A 756 -12.13 7.08 15.66
N THR A 757 -11.98 6.67 14.40
CA THR A 757 -11.71 5.26 14.04
C THR A 757 -10.30 4.82 14.45
N ASP A 758 -9.42 5.79 14.72
CA ASP A 758 -8.08 5.60 15.26
C ASP A 758 -7.94 6.27 16.64
N ALA A 759 -8.94 6.09 17.51
CA ALA A 759 -8.94 6.69 18.85
C ALA A 759 -7.75 6.21 19.70
N ALA A 760 -7.37 4.94 19.54
CA ALA A 760 -6.20 4.37 20.19
C ALA A 760 -5.53 3.22 19.42
N LEU A 761 -4.22 3.08 19.60
CA LEU A 761 -3.41 1.94 19.13
C LEU A 761 -3.07 1.04 20.31
N LEU A 762 -3.35 -0.26 20.22
CA LEU A 762 -3.13 -1.27 21.27
C LEU A 762 -2.04 -2.26 20.87
N ASN A 763 -1.04 -2.47 21.72
CA ASN A 763 0.00 -3.47 21.49
C ASN A 763 -0.48 -4.88 21.86
N LEU A 764 -0.74 -5.72 20.85
CA LEU A 764 -1.25 -7.08 21.04
C LEU A 764 -0.17 -8.10 21.44
N ALA A 765 1.11 -7.81 21.18
CA ALA A 765 2.22 -8.69 21.52
C ALA A 765 2.59 -8.64 23.00
N LEU A 766 2.36 -7.51 23.67
CA LEU A 766 2.68 -7.34 25.08
C LEU A 766 1.90 -8.31 26.01
N PRO A 767 0.57 -8.52 25.84
CA PRO A 767 -0.15 -9.58 26.55
C PRO A 767 0.44 -10.97 26.37
N LEU A 768 0.97 -11.30 25.19
CA LEU A 768 1.63 -12.58 24.94
C LEU A 768 2.96 -12.68 25.70
N GLU A 769 3.79 -11.62 25.69
CA GLU A 769 5.03 -11.58 26.49
C GLU A 769 4.77 -11.73 28.00
N TRP A 770 3.65 -11.22 28.51
CA TRP A 770 3.23 -11.42 29.90
C TRP A 770 2.78 -12.86 30.16
N THR A 771 1.99 -13.43 29.24
CA THR A 771 1.51 -14.82 29.30
C THR A 771 2.67 -15.81 29.36
N LEU A 772 3.67 -15.62 28.49
CA LEU A 772 4.89 -16.43 28.45
C LEU A 772 5.88 -16.10 29.58
N GLY A 773 5.60 -15.06 30.37
CA GLY A 773 6.47 -14.59 31.44
C GLY A 773 7.81 -14.05 30.97
N VAL A 774 7.97 -13.73 29.68
CA VAL A 774 9.17 -13.10 29.12
C VAL A 774 9.41 -11.75 29.80
N ARG A 775 8.32 -11.01 30.03
CA ARG A 775 8.32 -9.68 30.62
C ARG A 775 7.45 -9.64 31.88
N ARG A 776 7.85 -8.83 32.86
CA ARG A 776 7.04 -8.60 34.07
C ARG A 776 5.90 -7.61 33.76
N GLY A 777 4.74 -7.83 34.37
CA GLY A 777 3.54 -7.01 34.23
C GLY A 777 2.29 -7.87 34.15
N GLY A 778 1.21 -7.30 33.62
CA GLY A 778 -0.05 -8.03 33.38
C GLY A 778 -0.90 -8.26 34.63
N ALA A 779 -2.05 -8.89 34.41
CA ALA A 779 -2.92 -9.39 35.45
C ALA A 779 -2.36 -10.69 36.07
N PRO A 780 -2.73 -11.03 37.32
CA PRO A 780 -2.47 -12.35 37.88
C PRO A 780 -3.07 -13.46 36.98
N GLY A 781 -2.35 -14.58 36.84
CA GLY A 781 -2.76 -15.70 35.99
C GLY A 781 -1.86 -16.93 36.20
N PRO A 782 -2.12 -18.03 35.48
CA PRO A 782 -1.28 -19.23 35.55
C PRO A 782 0.16 -18.90 35.14
N ARG A 783 1.12 -19.60 35.74
CA ARG A 783 2.52 -19.46 35.30
C ARG A 783 2.65 -20.11 33.93
N ALA A 784 3.50 -19.57 33.07
CA ALA A 784 3.75 -20.15 31.73
C ALA A 784 4.06 -21.66 31.78
N ALA A 785 4.79 -22.13 32.79
CA ALA A 785 5.12 -23.54 32.99
C ALA A 785 3.92 -24.45 33.34
N GLU A 786 2.76 -23.88 33.68
CA GLU A 786 1.51 -24.58 34.00
C GLU A 786 0.60 -24.72 32.77
N ILE A 787 0.93 -24.07 31.66
CA ILE A 787 0.17 -24.12 30.40
C ILE A 787 0.60 -25.37 29.63
N GLY A 788 -0.31 -26.34 29.48
CA GLY A 788 -0.05 -27.61 28.80
C GLY A 788 -0.79 -27.78 27.48
N THR A 789 -1.78 -26.93 27.20
CA THR A 789 -2.64 -26.98 26.01
C THR A 789 -2.77 -25.63 25.33
N PHE A 790 -3.15 -25.63 24.04
CA PHE A 790 -3.35 -24.40 23.28
C PHE A 790 -4.54 -23.60 23.80
N GLU A 791 -5.59 -24.28 24.28
CA GLU A 791 -6.75 -23.67 24.90
C GLU A 791 -6.38 -22.90 26.18
N GLU A 792 -5.56 -23.49 27.05
CA GLU A 792 -5.03 -22.83 28.24
C GLU A 792 -4.15 -21.62 27.89
N LEU A 793 -3.37 -21.71 26.80
CA LEU A 793 -2.56 -20.61 26.29
C LEU A 793 -3.44 -19.44 25.82
N MET A 794 -4.48 -19.74 25.05
CA MET A 794 -5.44 -18.74 24.56
C MET A 794 -6.22 -18.09 25.71
N GLU A 795 -6.64 -18.86 26.72
CA GLU A 795 -7.30 -18.32 27.92
C GLU A 795 -6.35 -17.41 28.72
N ALA A 796 -5.10 -17.82 28.91
CA ALA A 796 -4.09 -17.02 29.59
C ALA A 796 -3.78 -15.72 28.83
N TYR A 797 -3.64 -15.78 27.50
CA TYR A 797 -3.48 -14.62 26.63
C TYR A 797 -4.69 -13.68 26.70
N GLY A 798 -5.91 -14.22 26.57
CA GLY A 798 -7.16 -13.47 26.65
C GLY A 798 -7.27 -12.67 27.95
N ARG A 799 -6.96 -13.28 29.11
CA ARG A 799 -6.93 -12.57 30.40
C ARG A 799 -5.95 -11.40 30.42
N GLN A 800 -4.78 -11.54 29.81
CA GLN A 800 -3.80 -10.45 29.74
C GLN A 800 -4.24 -9.35 28.79
N LEU A 801 -4.91 -9.71 27.69
CA LEU A 801 -5.48 -8.77 26.74
C LEU A 801 -6.62 -7.97 27.36
N ASP A 802 -7.57 -8.63 28.02
CA ASP A 802 -8.70 -7.99 28.72
C ASP A 802 -8.19 -6.97 29.75
N PHE A 803 -7.19 -7.34 30.55
CA PHE A 803 -6.56 -6.43 31.52
C PHE A 803 -5.97 -5.17 30.87
N LEU A 804 -5.38 -5.30 29.67
CA LEU A 804 -4.80 -4.18 28.94
C LEU A 804 -5.89 -3.30 28.31
N VAL A 805 -6.93 -3.93 27.75
CA VAL A 805 -8.09 -3.27 27.15
C VAL A 805 -8.85 -2.47 28.21
N ASP A 806 -9.08 -3.02 29.40
CA ASP A 806 -9.76 -2.31 30.50
C ASP A 806 -9.03 -1.03 30.90
N GLN A 807 -7.68 -1.07 30.93
CA GLN A 807 -6.87 0.12 31.21
C GLN A 807 -6.99 1.16 30.10
N LEU A 808 -6.90 0.72 28.84
CA LEU A 808 -7.06 1.59 27.67
C LEU A 808 -8.42 2.29 27.70
N ILE A 809 -9.51 1.54 27.88
CA ILE A 809 -10.87 2.09 27.89
C ILE A 809 -11.02 3.11 29.03
N ALA A 810 -10.50 2.81 30.22
CA ALA A 810 -10.59 3.72 31.36
C ALA A 810 -9.88 5.06 31.11
N ASP A 811 -8.70 5.05 30.49
CA ASP A 811 -7.97 6.27 30.15
C ASP A 811 -8.58 6.99 28.94
N LEU A 812 -9.06 6.25 27.93
CA LEU A 812 -9.70 6.81 26.73
C LEU A 812 -10.97 7.58 27.10
N GLN A 813 -11.85 7.01 27.92
CA GLN A 813 -13.08 7.68 28.37
C GLN A 813 -12.82 8.97 29.16
N VAL A 814 -11.67 9.08 29.85
CA VAL A 814 -11.28 10.33 30.52
C VAL A 814 -10.93 11.40 29.47
N ILE A 815 -10.25 11.02 28.40
CA ILE A 815 -9.93 11.91 27.27
C ILE A 815 -11.19 12.31 26.50
N GLU A 816 -12.09 11.38 26.17
CA GLU A 816 -13.36 11.65 25.46
C GLU A 816 -14.20 12.70 26.21
N ARG A 817 -14.41 12.50 27.52
CA ARG A 817 -15.10 13.48 28.37
C ARG A 817 -14.39 14.82 28.42
N ALA A 818 -13.06 14.83 28.40
CA ALA A 818 -12.28 16.05 28.39
C ALA A 818 -12.42 16.81 27.06
N ASN A 819 -12.44 16.11 25.92
CA ASN A 819 -12.74 16.71 24.61
C ASN A 819 -14.12 17.37 24.63
N ALA A 820 -15.17 16.66 25.04
CA ALA A 820 -16.53 17.20 25.16
C ALA A 820 -16.62 18.45 26.05
N GLN A 821 -15.89 18.45 27.17
CA GLN A 821 -15.95 19.54 28.15
C GLN A 821 -15.11 20.76 27.77
N TYR A 822 -14.00 20.55 27.04
CA TYR A 822 -12.95 21.55 26.92
C TYR A 822 -12.63 21.97 25.49
N HIS A 823 -12.97 21.13 24.51
CA HIS A 823 -12.72 21.33 23.09
C HIS A 823 -13.89 20.81 22.23
N PRO A 824 -15.12 21.31 22.44
CA PRO A 824 -16.20 21.10 21.48
C PRO A 824 -15.86 21.70 20.11
N THR A 825 -16.41 21.13 19.05
CA THR A 825 -16.06 21.41 17.64
C THR A 825 -17.29 21.85 16.84
N PRO A 826 -17.75 23.11 16.99
CA PRO A 826 -18.98 23.59 16.36
C PRO A 826 -18.93 23.64 14.82
N LEU A 827 -17.78 23.91 14.20
CA LEU A 827 -17.65 23.88 12.74
C LEU A 827 -17.76 22.45 12.21
N THR A 828 -17.07 21.49 12.85
CA THR A 828 -17.22 20.06 12.55
C THR A 828 -18.67 19.61 12.73
N SER A 829 -19.29 20.00 13.85
CA SER A 829 -20.65 19.62 14.18
C SER A 829 -21.70 20.16 13.20
N MET A 830 -21.55 21.39 12.69
CA MET A 830 -22.51 21.92 11.71
C MET A 830 -22.48 21.13 10.38
N LEU A 831 -21.37 20.43 10.11
CA LEU A 831 -21.14 19.60 8.92
C LEU A 831 -21.28 18.11 9.25
N LEU A 832 -22.02 17.75 10.29
CA LEU A 832 -22.38 16.37 10.61
C LEU A 832 -23.88 16.27 10.87
N ARG A 833 -24.55 15.38 10.14
CA ARG A 833 -25.96 15.05 10.34
C ARG A 833 -26.19 14.61 11.79
N GLY A 834 -27.32 15.03 12.36
CA GLY A 834 -27.71 14.77 13.74
C GLY A 834 -27.41 15.95 14.68
N CYS A 835 -26.28 16.65 14.48
CA CYS A 835 -25.85 17.70 15.41
C CYS A 835 -26.76 18.95 15.31
N MET A 836 -27.06 19.39 14.09
CA MET A 836 -27.94 20.55 13.85
C MET A 836 -29.36 20.29 14.33
N GLU A 837 -29.86 19.06 14.15
CA GLU A 837 -31.19 18.61 14.54
C GLU A 837 -31.33 18.51 16.07
N SER A 838 -30.33 17.94 16.74
CA SER A 838 -30.33 17.73 18.19
C SER A 838 -29.95 18.98 18.99
N GLY A 839 -29.16 19.88 18.39
CA GLY A 839 -28.53 21.00 19.09
C GLY A 839 -27.39 20.56 20.00
N VAL A 840 -26.73 19.44 19.67
CA VAL A 840 -25.65 18.81 20.45
C VAL A 840 -24.39 18.72 19.60
N ASP A 841 -23.25 19.05 20.19
CA ASP A 841 -21.94 18.97 19.55
C ASP A 841 -21.53 17.51 19.29
N SER A 842 -20.76 17.26 18.23
CA SER A 842 -20.26 15.93 17.87
C SER A 842 -19.44 15.29 18.99
N THR A 843 -18.63 16.07 19.71
CA THR A 843 -17.85 15.57 20.86
C THR A 843 -18.71 15.15 22.06
N ALA A 844 -19.97 15.59 22.08
CA ALA A 844 -20.97 15.19 23.07
C ALA A 844 -21.99 14.16 22.52
N GLY A 845 -21.70 13.55 21.37
CA GLY A 845 -22.53 12.50 20.77
C GLY A 845 -23.68 12.99 19.88
N GLY A 846 -23.57 14.20 19.31
CA GLY A 846 -24.61 14.80 18.48
C GLY A 846 -24.81 14.15 17.10
N ALA A 847 -23.82 13.42 16.57
CA ALA A 847 -23.90 12.83 15.23
C ALA A 847 -24.90 11.65 15.17
N VAL A 848 -25.35 11.27 13.97
CA VAL A 848 -26.24 10.10 13.77
C VAL A 848 -25.58 8.81 14.26
N TYR A 849 -24.32 8.59 13.89
CA TYR A 849 -23.53 7.43 14.31
C TYR A 849 -22.31 7.91 15.09
N ASN A 850 -22.11 7.38 16.30
CA ASN A 850 -20.97 7.72 17.16
C ASN A 850 -20.25 6.44 17.57
N SER A 851 -18.93 6.43 17.45
CA SER A 851 -18.08 5.31 17.88
C SER A 851 -16.66 5.79 18.17
N SER A 852 -15.88 4.98 18.87
CA SER A 852 -14.44 5.15 19.03
C SER A 852 -13.76 3.84 18.63
N GLY A 853 -12.84 3.91 17.67
CA GLY A 853 -12.13 2.74 17.13
C GLY A 853 -10.80 2.51 17.83
N VAL A 854 -10.50 1.24 18.17
CA VAL A 854 -9.20 0.84 18.73
C VAL A 854 -8.51 -0.09 17.73
N GLN A 855 -7.30 0.27 17.32
CA GLN A 855 -6.49 -0.48 16.36
C GLN A 855 -5.59 -1.46 17.09
N GLY A 856 -5.69 -2.74 16.75
CA GLY A 856 -4.78 -3.78 17.25
C GLY A 856 -3.50 -3.85 16.43
N VAL A 857 -2.35 -3.59 17.05
CA VAL A 857 -1.03 -3.61 16.39
C VAL A 857 -0.35 -4.96 16.61
N GLY A 858 0.16 -5.55 15.52
CA GLY A 858 0.92 -6.81 15.54
C GLY A 858 0.04 -8.06 15.51
N VAL A 859 -1.10 -8.01 14.83
CA VAL A 859 -2.00 -9.18 14.69
C VAL A 859 -1.26 -10.40 14.09
N PRO A 860 -0.51 -10.28 12.97
CA PRO A 860 0.22 -11.42 12.42
C PRO A 860 1.30 -11.93 13.37
N ASP A 861 2.07 -11.02 13.99
CA ASP A 861 3.13 -11.39 14.94
C ASP A 861 2.62 -12.25 16.10
N VAL A 862 1.45 -11.89 16.65
CA VAL A 862 0.82 -12.65 17.75
C VAL A 862 0.27 -13.98 17.25
N ALA A 863 -0.40 -14.00 16.10
CA ALA A 863 -0.96 -15.22 15.53
C ALA A 863 0.14 -16.25 15.24
N ASP A 864 1.21 -15.82 14.57
CA ASP A 864 2.35 -16.67 14.22
C ASP A 864 3.07 -17.14 15.48
N SER A 865 3.27 -16.27 16.47
CA SER A 865 3.87 -16.65 17.76
C SER A 865 3.05 -17.69 18.52
N LEU A 866 1.72 -17.54 18.54
CA LEU A 866 0.82 -18.51 19.18
C LEU A 866 0.86 -19.86 18.46
N ALA A 867 0.86 -19.85 17.13
CA ALA A 867 0.98 -21.07 16.31
C ALA A 867 2.34 -21.77 16.52
N ALA A 868 3.44 -21.01 16.56
CA ALA A 868 4.77 -21.54 16.81
C ALA A 868 4.90 -22.17 18.20
N VAL A 869 4.28 -21.55 19.23
CA VAL A 869 4.24 -22.13 20.58
C VAL A 869 3.44 -23.44 20.60
N ASP A 870 2.27 -23.48 19.97
CA ASP A 870 1.46 -24.69 19.87
C ASP A 870 2.24 -25.84 19.22
N GLU A 871 2.83 -25.57 18.07
CA GLU A 871 3.52 -26.60 17.28
C GLU A 871 4.81 -27.07 17.96
N VAL A 872 5.70 -26.16 18.34
CA VAL A 872 7.06 -26.51 18.81
C VAL A 872 7.08 -26.96 20.27
N VAL A 873 6.32 -26.28 21.14
CA VAL A 873 6.38 -26.48 22.60
C VAL A 873 5.30 -27.46 23.07
N LEU A 874 4.06 -27.30 22.62
CA LEU A 874 2.92 -28.08 23.16
C LEU A 874 2.77 -29.44 22.46
N ARG A 875 2.79 -29.45 21.12
CA ARG A 875 2.59 -30.66 20.30
C ARG A 875 3.87 -31.47 20.14
N ARG A 876 4.90 -30.89 19.51
CA ARG A 876 6.16 -31.60 19.20
C ARG A 876 7.09 -31.71 20.40
N ARG A 877 6.93 -30.85 21.41
CA ARG A 877 7.72 -30.84 22.66
C ARG A 877 9.23 -30.78 22.40
N LEU A 878 9.65 -30.02 21.39
CA LEU A 878 11.06 -29.82 21.05
C LEU A 878 11.77 -28.89 22.03
N ALA A 879 11.00 -28.10 22.77
CA ALA A 879 11.45 -27.31 23.90
C ALA A 879 10.34 -27.23 24.95
N THR A 880 10.72 -26.99 26.19
CA THR A 880 9.81 -26.62 27.27
C THR A 880 9.46 -25.14 27.22
N MET A 881 8.35 -24.75 27.84
CA MET A 881 7.96 -23.35 27.97
C MET A 881 9.04 -22.49 28.66
N GLU A 882 9.80 -23.08 29.60
CA GLU A 882 10.90 -22.39 30.29
C GLU A 882 12.11 -22.16 29.39
N GLU A 883 12.44 -23.11 28.51
CA GLU A 883 13.51 -22.96 27.51
C GLU A 883 13.14 -21.90 26.48
N LEU A 884 11.90 -21.91 25.97
CA LEU A 884 11.39 -20.86 25.11
C LEU A 884 11.48 -19.48 25.78
N ARG A 885 11.02 -19.37 27.02
CA ARG A 885 11.08 -18.11 27.78
C ARG A 885 12.52 -17.61 27.94
N ARG A 886 13.46 -18.51 28.19
CA ARG A 886 14.89 -18.17 28.32
C ARG A 886 15.47 -17.70 26.98
N ALA A 887 15.17 -18.41 25.90
CA ALA A 887 15.59 -18.05 24.56
C ALA A 887 15.07 -16.67 24.15
N LEU A 888 13.76 -16.41 24.33
CA LEU A 888 13.15 -15.11 24.04
C LEU A 888 13.80 -13.96 24.82
N ARG A 889 14.11 -14.15 26.11
CA ARG A 889 14.80 -13.13 26.92
C ARG A 889 16.23 -12.86 26.49
N ALA A 890 16.91 -13.85 25.92
CA ALA A 890 18.26 -13.73 25.39
C ALA A 890 18.28 -13.23 23.93
N GLY A 891 17.12 -12.98 23.31
CA GLY A 891 17.06 -12.70 21.87
C GLY A 891 17.54 -13.88 21.02
N PHE A 892 17.34 -15.10 21.52
CA PHE A 892 17.79 -16.39 20.97
C PHE A 892 19.30 -16.65 20.98
N ASP A 893 20.11 -15.81 21.64
CA ASP A 893 21.55 -16.05 21.82
C ASP A 893 21.78 -17.39 22.56
N GLY A 894 22.48 -18.33 21.90
CA GLY A 894 22.71 -19.68 22.40
C GLY A 894 21.48 -20.61 22.35
N SER A 895 20.47 -20.28 21.55
CA SER A 895 19.26 -21.08 21.32
C SER A 895 18.86 -21.10 19.84
N GLU A 896 19.85 -21.09 18.95
CA GLU A 896 19.69 -21.02 17.49
C GLU A 896 18.85 -22.17 16.96
N ARG A 897 19.07 -23.38 17.49
CA ARG A 897 18.27 -24.56 17.14
C ARG A 897 16.78 -24.36 17.42
N LEU A 898 16.44 -23.82 18.59
CA LEU A 898 15.05 -23.54 18.95
C LEU A 898 14.48 -22.43 18.07
N ARG A 899 15.27 -21.38 17.78
CA ARG A 899 14.86 -20.31 16.87
C ARG A 899 14.53 -20.83 15.47
N GLY A 900 15.28 -21.80 14.94
CA GLY A 900 15.00 -22.36 13.62
C GLY A 900 13.80 -23.30 13.59
N HIS A 901 13.27 -23.73 14.75
CA HIS A 901 12.02 -24.49 14.81
C HIS A 901 10.77 -23.59 14.89
N LEU A 902 10.93 -22.37 15.40
CA LEU A 902 9.89 -21.34 15.54
C LEU A 902 9.80 -20.51 14.27
#